data_AF-A0A0M3QP78-F1
#
_entry.id   AF-A0A0M3QP78-F1
#
_cell.length_a   1.000
_cell.length_b   1.000
_cell.length_c   1.000
_cell.angle_alpha   90.00
_cell.angle_beta   90.00
_cell.angle_gamma   90.00
#
_symmetry.space_group_name_H-M   'P 1'
#
loop_
_entity.id
_entity.type
_entity.pdbx_description
1 polymer ?
#
loop_
_entity_poly.entity_id
_entity_poly.type
_entity_poly.pdbx_seq_one_letter_code
_entity_poly.pdbx_strand_id
1 'polypeptide(L)'
;MPIHPPQQQQHRSAPAPGRPLGVQQAEAALVEHYPRLVRLAYVVLPPALGRHRRVLAAHGAVQRALPGARAVPAPASRVPAQSRRRSPEEAAGAVGAETVGADAAKGPVSAPYAWMRLRVLRTALAYERRPRWWPGRLPAPAALRPTLPVVWGLRLFPRAGGADELALDRALSGVPGAVRAAFALQLLEGLTESGARALLAEAGADDPAGAVRRAAGLGTPDRAGAQVLLRSGEFDPCSVQTRPSDLLRRRHRTRAVALAAALCVVAGAVVVAAERDVQGAGDEGAGISVPALDPAALLRTAAEQWADTSRIDFTAWPVRGDRRGDDELLGRALRAWAEPSEAVRVSATPGTVDVPPAQPPQLLFAGEVDGAAVVLFHDRGVRVVRYAEPLAAGDGAALDFARTDDADVTTAAAVVVSRTGDTARFLLAPWISTATTRDLLAPGTPDRPLEVAPDGVTAPVERPAAGGGCDSWPVLRLRSSERIVENHAFLLTDLGDLAPTHLTYTPKPGGGAPARQPREATGPEALGAWARTACSLRALSGSGVRAVNNWAFAEQRLPEGGARAEWLCTRADTWRGPGRVLVQFLPPAGSPTTPAAVVADRNDTALCSRFGQHILAGTQWKAASGRWYVLAAGSRAVDRIEATGQVRGTADGPTLAVRAPRDASVRLTAGLREGGTLSAVR
;
A
#
# COMPACT_ATOMS: atom_id res chain seq x y z
N MET A 1 -54.39 -30.70 16.40
CA MET A 1 -53.76 -29.38 16.61
C MET A 1 -54.58 -28.62 17.64
N PRO A 2 -54.00 -27.83 18.56
CA PRO A 2 -52.59 -27.48 18.73
C PRO A 2 -51.95 -28.09 20.01
N ILE A 3 -50.66 -28.38 19.93
CA ILE A 3 -49.81 -28.85 21.02
C ILE A 3 -49.27 -27.60 21.75
N HIS A 4 -49.57 -27.47 23.04
CA HIS A 4 -48.89 -26.54 23.94
C HIS A 4 -47.57 -27.16 24.42
N PRO A 5 -46.41 -26.50 24.27
CA PRO A 5 -45.24 -26.87 25.05
C PRO A 5 -45.38 -26.29 26.48
N PRO A 6 -45.09 -27.07 27.53
CA PRO A 6 -45.13 -26.60 28.91
C PRO A 6 -43.89 -25.77 29.26
N GLN A 7 -44.12 -24.72 30.07
CA GLN A 7 -43.09 -24.03 30.82
C GLN A 7 -42.43 -25.01 31.80
N GLN A 8 -41.14 -25.29 31.64
CA GLN A 8 -40.32 -25.86 32.72
C GLN A 8 -39.40 -24.79 33.29
N GLN A 9 -39.81 -24.27 34.45
CA GLN A 9 -38.92 -23.63 35.41
C GLN A 9 -37.82 -24.64 35.80
N GLN A 10 -36.61 -24.45 35.31
CA GLN A 10 -35.43 -25.08 35.88
C GLN A 10 -34.74 -24.08 36.80
N HIS A 11 -34.93 -24.27 38.11
CA HIS A 11 -34.08 -23.72 39.16
C HIS A 11 -32.61 -23.96 38.82
N ARG A 12 -31.88 -22.90 38.47
CA ARG A 12 -30.41 -22.94 38.37
C ARG A 12 -29.82 -22.91 39.78
N SER A 13 -29.55 -24.08 40.33
CA SER A 13 -28.65 -24.24 41.47
C SER A 13 -27.25 -23.72 41.11
N ALA A 14 -26.70 -22.82 41.93
CA ALA A 14 -25.33 -22.31 41.76
C ALA A 14 -24.30 -23.43 41.94
N PRO A 15 -23.26 -23.54 41.07
CA PRO A 15 -22.25 -24.58 41.24
C PRO A 15 -21.29 -24.22 42.39
N ALA A 16 -21.08 -25.21 43.27
CA ALA A 16 -20.09 -25.17 44.36
C ALA A 16 -18.65 -24.98 43.83
N PRO A 17 -17.77 -24.26 44.57
CA PRO A 17 -16.41 -23.98 44.13
C PRO A 17 -15.57 -25.27 44.17
N GLY A 18 -15.02 -25.65 43.01
CA GLY A 18 -14.01 -26.73 42.91
C GLY A 18 -14.25 -27.78 41.83
N ARG A 19 -15.35 -27.74 41.07
CA ARG A 19 -15.55 -28.65 39.93
C ARG A 19 -14.71 -28.18 38.72
N PRO A 20 -13.92 -29.04 38.07
CA PRO A 20 -13.21 -28.66 36.85
C PRO A 20 -14.24 -28.19 35.81
N LEU A 21 -14.02 -27.01 35.25
CA LEU A 21 -14.85 -26.45 34.18
C LEU A 21 -14.93 -27.46 33.02
N GLY A 22 -16.15 -27.78 32.58
CA GLY A 22 -16.34 -28.63 31.42
C GLY A 22 -15.75 -27.99 30.17
N VAL A 23 -15.13 -28.79 29.30
CA VAL A 23 -14.48 -28.33 28.05
C VAL A 23 -15.44 -27.45 27.23
N GLN A 24 -16.70 -27.86 27.10
CA GLN A 24 -17.74 -27.11 26.39
C GLN A 24 -18.01 -25.72 26.98
N GLN A 25 -17.97 -25.56 28.30
CA GLN A 25 -18.16 -24.25 28.96
C GLN A 25 -16.94 -23.35 28.76
N ALA A 26 -15.73 -23.93 28.71
CA ALA A 26 -14.51 -23.19 28.41
C ALA A 26 -14.44 -22.77 26.93
N GLU A 27 -14.90 -23.62 26.00
CA GLU A 27 -15.01 -23.31 24.57
C GLU A 27 -16.04 -22.21 24.30
N ALA A 28 -17.22 -22.31 24.92
CA ALA A 28 -18.26 -21.27 24.80
C ALA A 28 -17.75 -19.90 25.27
N ALA A 29 -17.10 -19.86 26.45
CA ALA A 29 -16.54 -18.62 26.98
C ALA A 29 -15.34 -18.10 26.16
N LEU A 30 -14.59 -19.00 25.51
CA LEU A 30 -13.52 -18.61 24.59
C LEU A 30 -14.10 -17.90 23.36
N VAL A 31 -15.12 -18.48 22.71
CA VAL A 31 -15.75 -17.92 21.51
C VAL A 31 -16.42 -16.58 21.85
N GLU A 32 -17.18 -16.53 22.93
CA GLU A 32 -17.90 -15.32 23.36
C GLU A 32 -16.96 -14.15 23.70
N HIS A 33 -15.79 -14.44 24.27
CA HIS A 33 -14.88 -13.42 24.76
C HIS A 33 -13.51 -13.41 24.06
N TYR A 34 -13.41 -14.01 22.88
CA TYR A 34 -12.14 -14.15 22.15
C TYR A 34 -11.43 -12.80 21.95
N PRO A 35 -12.06 -11.75 21.37
CA PRO A 35 -11.37 -10.48 21.14
C PRO A 35 -10.90 -9.82 22.43
N ARG A 36 -11.69 -9.95 23.50
CA ARG A 36 -11.38 -9.39 24.83
C ARG A 36 -10.16 -10.07 25.45
N LEU A 37 -10.06 -11.40 25.36
CA LEU A 37 -8.93 -12.17 25.86
C LEU A 37 -7.65 -11.94 25.05
N VAL A 38 -7.75 -11.87 23.72
CA VAL A 38 -6.57 -11.62 22.85
C VAL A 38 -6.05 -10.20 23.11
N ARG A 39 -6.93 -9.22 23.27
CA ARG A 39 -6.54 -7.84 23.61
C ARG A 39 -5.82 -7.75 24.96
N LEU A 40 -6.34 -8.43 25.99
CA LEU A 40 -5.66 -8.55 27.28
C LEU A 40 -4.26 -9.14 27.12
N ALA A 41 -4.12 -10.24 26.38
CA ALA A 41 -2.82 -10.87 26.14
C ALA A 41 -1.86 -9.92 25.40
N TYR A 42 -2.34 -9.23 24.35
CA TYR A 42 -1.55 -8.31 23.56
C TYR A 42 -0.95 -7.18 24.40
N VAL A 43 -1.75 -6.54 25.27
CA VAL A 43 -1.26 -5.47 26.17
C VAL A 43 -0.20 -5.99 27.15
N VAL A 44 -0.37 -7.21 27.67
CA VAL A 44 0.55 -7.82 28.65
C VAL A 44 1.86 -8.29 28.02
N LEU A 45 1.84 -8.77 26.78
CA LEU A 45 3.03 -9.32 26.12
C LEU A 45 4.15 -8.28 25.94
N PRO A 46 5.43 -8.69 26.01
CA PRO A 46 6.55 -7.77 25.94
C PRO A 46 6.69 -7.08 24.57
N PRO A 47 6.97 -5.77 24.54
CA PRO A 47 7.14 -5.02 23.29
C PRO A 47 8.36 -5.50 22.48
N ALA A 48 9.35 -6.10 23.15
CA ALA A 48 10.56 -6.67 22.53
C ALA A 48 10.28 -7.79 21.51
N LEU A 49 9.07 -8.39 21.52
CA LEU A 49 8.65 -9.32 20.47
C LEU A 49 8.49 -8.66 19.10
N GLY A 50 8.29 -7.33 19.07
CA GLY A 50 7.84 -6.60 17.89
C GLY A 50 6.36 -6.86 17.60
N ARG A 51 5.70 -5.90 16.93
CA ARG A 51 4.23 -5.89 16.71
C ARG A 51 3.71 -7.20 16.11
N HIS A 52 4.36 -7.73 15.08
CA HIS A 52 3.94 -8.98 14.42
C HIS A 52 3.95 -10.21 15.34
N ARG A 53 5.07 -10.47 16.04
CA ARG A 53 5.14 -11.64 16.93
C ARG A 53 4.26 -11.46 18.17
N ARG A 54 4.07 -10.22 18.63
CA ARG A 54 3.17 -9.88 19.73
C ARG A 54 1.70 -10.20 19.39
N VAL A 55 1.27 -9.92 18.15
CA VAL A 55 -0.06 -10.34 17.64
C VAL A 55 -0.19 -11.86 17.65
N LEU A 56 0.74 -12.59 17.02
CA LEU A 56 0.67 -14.06 16.96
C LEU A 56 0.73 -14.71 18.34
N ALA A 57 1.59 -14.21 19.22
CA ALA A 57 1.71 -14.68 20.60
C ALA A 57 0.43 -14.42 21.42
N ALA A 58 -0.30 -13.32 21.15
CA ALA A 58 -1.57 -13.03 21.80
C ALA A 58 -2.65 -14.05 21.40
N HIS A 59 -2.79 -14.33 20.10
CA HIS A 59 -3.71 -15.37 19.61
C HIS A 59 -3.34 -16.76 20.13
N GLY A 60 -2.05 -17.09 20.10
CA GLY A 60 -1.54 -18.37 20.62
C GLY A 60 -1.65 -18.52 22.13
N ALA A 61 -1.66 -17.43 22.90
CA ALA A 61 -1.89 -17.46 24.35
C ALA A 61 -3.35 -17.81 24.67
N VAL A 62 -4.29 -17.30 23.88
CA VAL A 62 -5.73 -17.58 24.02
C VAL A 62 -6.07 -18.99 23.56
N GLN A 63 -5.56 -19.42 22.40
CA GLN A 63 -5.80 -20.77 21.88
C GLN A 63 -5.27 -21.88 22.80
N ARG A 64 -4.13 -21.67 23.46
CA ARG A 64 -3.55 -22.63 24.42
C ARG A 64 -4.19 -22.61 25.80
N ALA A 65 -5.04 -21.64 26.09
CA ALA A 65 -5.71 -21.57 27.37
C ALA A 65 -6.82 -22.65 27.50
N LEU A 66 -7.31 -23.18 26.38
CA LEU A 66 -8.21 -24.34 26.36
C LEU A 66 -7.57 -25.57 27.02
N PRO A 67 -8.32 -26.33 27.84
CA PRO A 67 -7.85 -27.60 28.37
C PRO A 67 -7.76 -28.64 27.23
N GLY A 68 -6.56 -29.18 26.96
CA GLY A 68 -6.37 -30.23 25.95
C GLY A 68 -6.91 -31.60 26.41
N ALA A 69 -7.26 -32.48 25.46
CA ALA A 69 -7.81 -33.83 25.71
C ALA A 69 -6.84 -34.81 26.44
N ARG A 70 -5.61 -34.38 26.74
CA ARG A 70 -4.64 -35.11 27.57
C ARG A 70 -4.12 -34.19 28.68
N ALA A 71 -4.93 -33.96 29.70
CA ALA A 71 -4.42 -33.49 30.98
C ALA A 71 -4.32 -34.70 31.93
N VAL A 72 -3.12 -35.26 32.07
CA VAL A 72 -2.78 -36.17 33.17
C VAL A 72 -3.00 -35.40 34.49
N PRO A 73 -3.65 -35.99 35.52
CA PRO A 73 -3.89 -35.27 36.77
C PRO A 73 -2.56 -35.07 37.50
N ALA A 74 -2.22 -33.82 37.83
CA ALA A 74 -1.20 -33.54 38.83
C ALA A 74 -1.76 -33.87 40.23
N PRO A 75 -0.94 -34.43 41.14
CA PRO A 75 -1.44 -34.93 42.42
C PRO A 75 -1.93 -33.79 43.31
N ALA A 76 -3.10 -34.00 43.92
CA ALA A 76 -3.68 -33.11 44.89
C ALA A 76 -2.88 -33.15 46.19
N SER A 77 -2.13 -32.10 46.48
CA SER A 77 -1.62 -31.84 47.83
C SER A 77 -2.78 -31.35 48.70
N ARG A 78 -3.42 -32.29 49.39
CA ARG A 78 -4.27 -32.01 50.55
C ARG A 78 -3.36 -31.78 51.77
N VAL A 79 -3.55 -30.69 52.51
CA VAL A 79 -3.81 -30.72 53.96
C VAL A 79 -4.68 -29.50 54.32
N PRO A 80 -5.76 -29.65 55.12
CA PRO A 80 -6.73 -28.61 55.42
C PRO A 80 -6.49 -27.92 56.78
N ALA A 81 -6.96 -26.68 56.92
CA ALA A 81 -7.23 -26.08 58.23
C ALA A 81 -8.67 -25.55 58.26
N GLN A 82 -9.40 -26.01 59.29
CA GLN A 82 -10.84 -25.93 59.46
C GLN A 82 -11.30 -24.66 60.20
N SER A 83 -12.51 -24.22 59.83
CA SER A 83 -13.50 -23.48 60.63
C SER A 83 -13.14 -22.02 60.99
N ARG A 84 -14.07 -21.05 60.94
CA ARG A 84 -15.45 -21.12 61.42
C ARG A 84 -16.43 -20.36 60.54
N ARG A 85 -17.60 -20.97 60.45
CA ARG A 85 -18.89 -20.44 59.99
C ARG A 85 -19.26 -19.14 60.72
N ARG A 86 -19.87 -18.21 59.99
CA ARG A 86 -21.13 -17.61 60.43
C ARG A 86 -22.00 -17.34 59.19
N SER A 87 -23.14 -17.99 59.14
CA SER A 87 -24.22 -17.77 58.16
C SER A 87 -25.04 -16.53 58.56
N PRO A 88 -25.85 -16.00 57.62
CA PRO A 88 -26.35 -14.64 57.64
C PRO A 88 -27.79 -14.58 58.16
N GLU A 89 -28.08 -13.65 59.08
CA GLU A 89 -29.41 -13.06 59.21
C GLU A 89 -29.35 -11.83 60.11
N GLU A 90 -30.21 -10.87 59.77
CA GLU A 90 -30.70 -9.73 60.57
C GLU A 90 -30.03 -8.35 60.48
N ALA A 91 -30.96 -7.38 60.32
CA ALA A 91 -30.88 -5.91 60.29
C ALA A 91 -30.19 -5.29 59.06
N ALA A 92 -30.88 -4.78 58.02
CA ALA A 92 -32.12 -3.99 57.97
C ALA A 92 -32.15 -2.85 59.00
N GLY A 93 -31.73 -1.65 58.57
CA GLY A 93 -31.99 -0.41 59.32
C GLY A 93 -31.09 0.78 58.96
N ALA A 94 -31.66 1.73 58.19
CA ALA A 94 -31.26 3.14 58.01
C ALA A 94 -29.98 3.42 57.18
N VAL A 95 -30.05 3.82 55.89
CA VAL A 95 -30.52 5.13 55.36
C VAL A 95 -29.62 6.27 55.88
N GLY A 96 -28.91 7.08 55.09
CA GLY A 96 -28.76 7.21 53.64
C GLY A 96 -27.85 8.42 53.35
N ALA A 97 -27.25 8.47 52.16
CA ALA A 97 -26.93 9.71 51.46
C ALA A 97 -26.53 9.34 50.02
N GLU A 98 -27.45 9.65 49.11
CA GLU A 98 -27.37 9.48 47.67
C GLU A 98 -26.30 10.35 47.02
N THR A 99 -25.90 9.93 45.82
CA THR A 99 -25.62 10.68 44.58
C THR A 99 -24.42 10.02 43.86
N VAL A 100 -24.40 9.69 42.57
CA VAL A 100 -25.27 9.88 41.40
C VAL A 100 -24.88 8.75 40.42
N GLY A 101 -25.84 8.27 39.65
CA GLY A 101 -25.70 7.12 38.75
C GLY A 101 -24.77 7.32 37.55
N ALA A 102 -24.26 6.20 37.06
CA ALA A 102 -23.90 5.99 35.66
C ALA A 102 -24.23 4.54 35.31
N ASP A 103 -25.32 4.37 34.56
CA ASP A 103 -25.69 3.12 33.89
C ASP A 103 -24.54 2.63 32.99
N ALA A 104 -24.17 1.35 33.13
CA ALA A 104 -23.95 0.43 32.01
C ALA A 104 -23.57 -0.98 32.51
N ALA A 105 -24.58 -1.85 32.50
CA ALA A 105 -24.54 -3.31 32.51
C ALA A 105 -23.18 -4.01 32.32
N LYS A 106 -22.72 -4.74 33.34
CA LYS A 106 -22.03 -6.03 33.20
C LYS A 106 -22.48 -6.95 34.33
N GLY A 107 -23.24 -7.99 33.99
CA GLY A 107 -23.63 -9.04 34.93
C GLY A 107 -22.42 -9.74 35.57
N PRO A 108 -22.65 -10.62 36.58
CA PRO A 108 -21.58 -11.35 37.23
C PRO A 108 -20.73 -12.08 36.18
N VAL A 109 -19.43 -11.75 36.17
CA VAL A 109 -18.47 -12.35 35.24
C VAL A 109 -18.55 -13.88 35.39
N SER A 110 -18.83 -14.59 34.29
CA SER A 110 -19.04 -16.04 34.34
C SER A 110 -17.77 -16.74 34.82
N ALA A 111 -17.93 -17.76 35.68
CA ALA A 111 -16.80 -18.56 36.18
C ALA A 111 -15.90 -19.14 35.05
N PRO A 112 -16.45 -19.57 33.89
CA PRO A 112 -15.63 -19.98 32.74
C PRO A 112 -14.71 -18.88 32.19
N TYR A 113 -15.21 -17.64 32.07
CA TYR A 113 -14.40 -16.52 31.59
C TYR A 113 -13.30 -16.14 32.59
N ALA A 114 -13.61 -16.11 33.88
CA ALA A 114 -12.63 -15.81 34.92
C ALA A 114 -11.45 -16.80 34.90
N TRP A 115 -11.74 -18.08 34.72
CA TRP A 115 -10.72 -19.13 34.58
C TRP A 115 -9.88 -18.96 33.29
N MET A 116 -10.53 -18.66 32.16
CA MET A 116 -9.84 -18.42 30.89
C MET A 116 -8.90 -17.22 30.98
N ARG A 117 -9.38 -16.12 31.57
CA ARG A 117 -8.61 -14.90 31.82
C ARG A 117 -7.34 -15.18 32.63
N LEU A 118 -7.45 -15.97 33.71
CA LEU A 118 -6.30 -16.37 34.51
C LEU A 118 -5.25 -17.16 33.71
N ARG A 119 -5.69 -18.13 32.89
CA ARG A 119 -4.76 -18.93 32.05
C ARG A 119 -4.07 -18.10 30.97
N VAL A 120 -4.82 -17.21 30.31
CA VAL A 120 -4.26 -16.28 29.33
C VAL A 120 -3.22 -15.37 29.99
N LEU A 121 -3.54 -14.84 31.18
CA LEU A 121 -2.63 -13.98 31.93
C LEU A 121 -1.35 -14.71 32.36
N ARG A 122 -1.46 -15.95 32.87
CA ARG A 122 -0.29 -16.80 33.19
C ARG A 122 0.60 -17.03 31.97
N THR A 123 -0.02 -17.29 30.81
CA THR A 123 0.70 -17.54 29.56
C THR A 123 1.40 -16.28 29.05
N ALA A 124 0.75 -15.12 29.12
CA ALA A 124 1.32 -13.84 28.69
C ALA A 124 2.50 -13.42 29.58
N LEU A 125 2.37 -13.53 30.92
CA LEU A 125 3.45 -13.19 31.86
C LEU A 125 4.68 -14.11 31.71
N ALA A 126 4.50 -15.36 31.26
CA ALA A 126 5.61 -16.27 31.03
C ALA A 126 6.59 -15.78 29.93
N TYR A 127 6.18 -14.88 29.04
CA TYR A 127 7.06 -14.29 28.02
C TYR A 127 8.10 -13.30 28.57
N GLU A 128 8.00 -12.92 29.85
CA GLU A 128 9.02 -12.11 30.53
C GLU A 128 9.74 -12.88 31.64
N ARG A 129 9.21 -14.04 32.07
CA ARG A 129 9.85 -14.85 33.11
C ARG A 129 11.12 -15.49 32.61
N ARG A 130 12.21 -15.26 33.33
CA ARG A 130 13.51 -15.87 33.08
C ARG A 130 13.92 -16.68 34.29
N PRO A 131 14.27 -17.96 34.13
CA PRO A 131 14.96 -18.70 35.18
C PRO A 131 16.24 -17.95 35.61
N ARG A 132 16.64 -18.05 36.87
CA ARG A 132 17.81 -17.32 37.40
C ARG A 132 19.11 -17.64 36.65
N TRP A 133 19.22 -18.84 36.09
CA TRP A 133 20.36 -19.31 35.30
C TRP A 133 20.26 -18.97 33.79
N TRP A 134 19.19 -18.33 33.35
CA TRP A 134 18.96 -18.03 31.94
C TRP A 134 19.78 -16.81 31.48
N PRO A 135 20.52 -16.87 30.36
CA PRO A 135 21.36 -15.76 29.91
C PRO A 135 20.55 -14.47 29.69
N GLY A 136 20.99 -13.36 30.31
CA GLY A 136 20.32 -12.06 30.22
C GLY A 136 20.20 -11.47 28.81
N ARG A 137 21.04 -11.93 27.87
CA ARG A 137 21.02 -11.51 26.46
C ARG A 137 19.99 -12.25 25.61
N LEU A 138 19.47 -13.38 26.08
CA LEU A 138 18.47 -14.16 25.34
C LEU A 138 17.04 -13.76 25.74
N PRO A 139 16.07 -13.79 24.80
CA PRO A 139 14.64 -13.70 25.14
C PRO A 139 14.23 -14.75 26.17
N ALA A 140 13.14 -14.52 26.89
CA ALA A 140 12.61 -15.51 27.82
C ALA A 140 12.34 -16.86 27.12
N PRO A 141 12.48 -18.00 27.80
CA PRO A 141 12.28 -19.32 27.18
C PRO A 141 10.93 -19.48 26.47
N ALA A 142 9.86 -18.87 27.01
CA ALA A 142 8.54 -18.89 26.38
C ALA A 142 8.48 -18.16 25.03
N ALA A 143 9.32 -17.14 24.82
CA ALA A 143 9.41 -16.38 23.57
C ALA A 143 10.17 -17.12 22.45
N LEU A 144 10.92 -18.18 22.80
CA LEU A 144 11.66 -19.01 21.84
C LEU A 144 10.86 -20.21 21.35
N ARG A 145 9.75 -20.54 22.03
CA ARG A 145 8.90 -21.65 21.61
C ARG A 145 8.11 -21.25 20.36
N PRO A 146 8.10 -22.05 19.29
CA PRO A 146 7.23 -21.78 18.15
C PRO A 146 5.78 -21.82 18.63
N THR A 147 5.03 -20.77 18.36
CA THR A 147 3.61 -20.67 18.72
C THR A 147 2.75 -20.58 17.48
N LEU A 148 1.73 -21.44 17.41
CA LEU A 148 0.61 -21.23 16.50
C LEU A 148 -0.23 -20.04 16.99
N PRO A 149 -0.84 -19.26 16.08
CA PRO A 149 -0.80 -19.39 14.63
C PRO A 149 0.54 -18.95 14.02
N VAL A 150 0.97 -19.62 12.94
CA VAL A 150 2.15 -19.23 12.15
C VAL A 150 1.67 -18.64 10.83
N VAL A 151 2.19 -17.48 10.47
CA VAL A 151 1.89 -16.79 9.20
C VAL A 151 3.16 -16.76 8.36
N TRP A 152 3.10 -17.37 7.17
CA TRP A 152 4.20 -17.37 6.22
C TRP A 152 4.00 -16.28 5.16
N GLY A 153 5.08 -15.57 4.82
CA GLY A 153 5.08 -14.56 3.75
C GLY A 153 4.45 -13.21 4.09
N LEU A 154 3.74 -13.09 5.22
CA LEU A 154 3.06 -11.86 5.64
C LEU A 154 3.45 -11.46 7.07
N ARG A 155 3.44 -10.16 7.33
CA ARG A 155 3.51 -9.57 8.67
C ARG A 155 2.16 -8.95 9.02
N LEU A 156 1.69 -9.24 10.22
CA LEU A 156 0.46 -8.71 10.79
C LEU A 156 0.78 -7.54 11.72
N PHE A 157 0.05 -6.43 11.57
CA PHE A 157 0.15 -5.27 12.45
C PHE A 157 -1.27 -4.80 12.81
N PRO A 158 -1.56 -4.46 14.08
CA PRO A 158 -2.78 -3.72 14.39
C PRO A 158 -2.83 -2.39 13.63
N ARG A 159 -4.00 -1.74 13.57
CA ARG A 159 -4.12 -0.42 12.93
C ARG A 159 -3.15 0.58 13.55
N ALA A 160 -2.60 1.48 12.75
CA ALA A 160 -1.81 2.58 13.29
C ALA A 160 -2.73 3.51 14.09
N GLY A 161 -2.39 3.80 15.34
CA GLY A 161 -3.05 4.85 16.13
C GLY A 161 -2.39 6.21 15.92
N GLY A 162 -3.01 7.24 16.50
CA GLY A 162 -2.51 8.60 16.49
C GLY A 162 -1.42 8.82 17.54
N ALA A 163 -1.10 10.09 17.79
CA ALA A 163 -0.04 10.48 18.73
C ALA A 163 -0.31 9.98 20.17
N ASP A 164 -1.58 9.95 20.59
CA ASP A 164 -1.99 9.55 21.94
C ASP A 164 -1.86 8.04 22.17
N GLU A 165 -2.27 7.21 21.18
CA GLU A 165 -2.06 5.77 21.25
C GLU A 165 -0.57 5.40 21.22
N LEU A 166 0.25 6.12 20.43
CA LEU A 166 1.70 5.98 20.41
C LEU A 166 2.33 6.37 21.76
N ALA A 167 1.87 7.44 22.40
CA ALA A 167 2.32 7.85 23.72
C ALA A 167 1.99 6.79 24.78
N LEU A 168 0.79 6.19 24.71
CA LEU A 168 0.38 5.10 25.59
C LEU A 168 1.18 3.81 25.35
N ASP A 169 1.41 3.40 24.10
CA ASP A 169 2.25 2.23 23.77
C ASP A 169 3.69 2.44 24.25
N ARG A 170 4.22 3.67 24.18
CA ARG A 170 5.55 4.02 24.71
C ARG A 170 5.61 3.93 26.24
N ALA A 171 4.60 4.46 26.94
CA ALA A 171 4.50 4.37 28.40
C ALA A 171 4.39 2.91 28.87
N LEU A 172 3.57 2.10 28.20
CA LEU A 172 3.43 0.66 28.47
C LEU A 172 4.73 -0.09 28.17
N SER A 173 5.44 0.27 27.10
CA SER A 173 6.70 -0.39 26.73
C SER A 173 7.81 -0.19 27.76
N GLY A 174 7.75 0.90 28.55
CA GLY A 174 8.72 1.23 29.59
C GLY A 174 8.53 0.49 30.92
N VAL A 175 7.42 -0.23 31.12
CA VAL A 175 7.11 -0.89 32.40
C VAL A 175 7.11 -2.42 32.31
N PRO A 176 7.34 -3.15 33.41
CA PRO A 176 7.26 -4.61 33.44
C PRO A 176 5.86 -5.16 33.10
N GLY A 177 5.79 -6.40 32.61
CA GLY A 177 4.56 -7.07 32.20
C GLY A 177 3.53 -7.23 33.32
N ALA A 178 3.96 -7.40 34.56
CA ALA A 178 3.05 -7.40 35.72
C ALA A 178 2.35 -6.03 35.89
N VAL A 179 3.04 -4.91 35.60
CA VAL A 179 2.47 -3.56 35.64
C VAL A 179 1.50 -3.37 34.46
N ARG A 180 1.88 -3.79 33.23
CA ARG A 180 0.97 -3.77 32.07
C ARG A 180 -0.29 -4.60 32.31
N ALA A 181 -0.15 -5.75 32.98
CA ALA A 181 -1.26 -6.59 33.37
C ALA A 181 -2.16 -5.94 34.42
N ALA A 182 -1.61 -5.32 35.47
CA ALA A 182 -2.41 -4.56 36.43
C ALA A 182 -3.20 -3.44 35.72
N PHE A 183 -2.57 -2.72 34.80
CA PHE A 183 -3.18 -1.66 34.02
C PHE A 183 -4.34 -2.17 33.13
N ALA A 184 -4.09 -3.25 32.38
CA ALA A 184 -5.10 -3.89 31.53
C ALA A 184 -6.27 -4.47 32.34
N LEU A 185 -6.00 -5.10 33.49
CA LEU A 185 -7.04 -5.64 34.36
C LEU A 185 -7.96 -4.55 34.93
N GLN A 186 -7.42 -3.37 35.22
CA GLN A 186 -8.22 -2.26 35.72
C GLN A 186 -9.02 -1.57 34.60
N LEU A 187 -8.39 -1.29 33.45
CA LEU A 187 -9.02 -0.47 32.40
C LEU A 187 -9.79 -1.27 31.34
N LEU A 188 -9.30 -2.43 30.91
CA LEU A 188 -10.02 -3.31 29.97
C LEU A 188 -11.02 -4.21 30.68
N GLU A 189 -10.60 -4.77 31.83
CA GLU A 189 -11.40 -5.76 32.54
C GLU A 189 -12.28 -5.18 33.65
N GLY A 190 -12.04 -3.93 34.08
CA GLY A 190 -12.84 -3.24 35.10
C GLY A 190 -12.65 -3.80 36.51
N LEU A 191 -11.52 -4.45 36.81
CA LEU A 191 -11.26 -4.97 38.15
C LEU A 191 -10.86 -3.85 39.10
N THR A 192 -11.27 -3.98 40.35
CA THR A 192 -10.74 -3.19 41.45
C THR A 192 -9.24 -3.47 41.66
N GLU A 193 -8.53 -2.57 42.34
CA GLU A 193 -7.12 -2.77 42.68
C GLU A 193 -6.88 -4.07 43.47
N SER A 194 -7.78 -4.38 44.41
CA SER A 194 -7.74 -5.61 45.19
C SER A 194 -7.95 -6.86 44.32
N GLY A 195 -8.90 -6.80 43.38
CA GLY A 195 -9.17 -7.88 42.43
C GLY A 195 -8.00 -8.10 41.45
N ALA A 196 -7.42 -7.02 40.92
CA ALA A 196 -6.25 -7.10 40.06
C ALA A 196 -5.03 -7.67 40.80
N ARG A 197 -4.80 -7.26 42.05
CA ARG A 197 -3.73 -7.79 42.91
C ARG A 197 -3.90 -9.30 43.16
N ALA A 198 -5.12 -9.73 43.50
CA ALA A 198 -5.42 -11.14 43.74
C ALA A 198 -5.17 -11.99 42.47
N LEU A 199 -5.66 -11.54 41.32
CA LEU A 199 -5.50 -12.26 40.05
C LEU A 199 -4.04 -12.30 39.58
N LEU A 200 -3.26 -11.25 39.82
CA LEU A 200 -1.82 -11.22 39.54
C LEU A 200 -1.03 -12.18 40.44
N ALA A 201 -1.37 -12.25 41.72
CA ALA A 201 -0.78 -13.22 42.65
C ALA A 201 -1.08 -14.65 42.19
N GLU A 202 -2.33 -14.93 41.83
CA GLU A 202 -2.75 -16.24 41.31
C GLU A 202 -2.11 -16.57 39.95
N ALA A 203 -1.81 -15.55 39.13
CA ALA A 203 -1.08 -15.70 37.89
C ALA A 203 0.44 -15.91 38.09
N GLY A 204 0.96 -15.73 39.32
CA GLY A 204 2.36 -15.91 39.70
C GLY A 204 3.25 -14.70 39.43
N ALA A 205 2.74 -13.47 39.57
CA ALA A 205 3.57 -12.27 39.54
C ALA A 205 4.39 -12.15 40.84
N ASP A 206 5.66 -11.74 40.74
CA ASP A 206 6.59 -11.70 41.89
C ASP A 206 6.23 -10.62 42.92
N ASP A 207 5.80 -9.43 42.48
CA ASP A 207 5.29 -8.33 43.33
C ASP A 207 3.93 -7.80 42.80
N PRO A 208 2.81 -8.47 43.12
CA PRO A 208 1.49 -8.06 42.66
C PRO A 208 1.07 -6.69 43.20
N ALA A 209 1.46 -6.36 44.44
CA ALA A 209 1.06 -5.10 45.08
C ALA A 209 1.79 -3.90 44.47
N GLY A 210 3.11 -4.00 44.26
CA GLY A 210 3.87 -2.95 43.57
C GLY A 210 3.53 -2.84 42.08
N ALA A 211 3.10 -3.93 41.44
CA ALA A 211 2.58 -3.86 40.08
C ALA A 211 1.30 -3.02 39.96
N VAL A 212 0.35 -3.20 40.89
CA VAL A 212 -0.89 -2.41 40.95
C VAL A 212 -0.61 -0.95 41.28
N ARG A 213 0.25 -0.67 42.27
CA ARG A 213 0.64 0.72 42.61
C ARG A 213 1.28 1.46 41.43
N ARG A 214 2.23 0.82 40.74
CA ARG A 214 2.89 1.43 39.56
C ARG A 214 1.93 1.61 38.39
N ALA A 215 0.95 0.71 38.22
CA ALA A 215 -0.06 0.84 37.18
C ALA A 215 -1.01 2.02 37.42
N ALA A 216 -1.27 2.39 38.69
CA ALA A 216 -2.08 3.57 39.00
C ALA A 216 -1.44 4.89 38.54
N GLY A 217 -0.10 4.93 38.42
CA GLY A 217 0.62 6.08 37.87
C GLY A 217 0.60 6.16 36.33
N LEU A 218 0.26 5.08 35.64
CA LEU A 218 0.16 5.06 34.17
C LEU A 218 -1.16 5.72 33.73
N GLY A 219 -1.10 6.60 32.73
CA GLY A 219 -2.29 7.29 32.22
C GLY A 219 -2.84 8.38 33.15
N THR A 220 -2.01 8.92 34.05
CA THR A 220 -2.35 10.14 34.81
C THR A 220 -1.86 11.38 34.05
N PRO A 221 -2.65 12.47 34.00
CA PRO A 221 -3.93 12.68 34.69
C PRO A 221 -5.16 12.06 33.98
N ASP A 222 -5.09 11.69 32.70
CA ASP A 222 -6.28 11.27 31.93
C ASP A 222 -6.48 9.74 31.85
N ARG A 223 -7.01 9.19 32.94
CA ARG A 223 -7.26 7.74 33.04
C ARG A 223 -8.42 7.28 32.16
N ALA A 224 -9.40 8.15 31.93
CA ALA A 224 -10.56 7.87 31.08
C ALA A 224 -10.14 7.80 29.61
N GLY A 225 -9.32 8.77 29.15
CA GLY A 225 -8.71 8.73 27.82
C GLY A 225 -7.84 7.49 27.62
N ALA A 226 -7.02 7.12 28.61
CA ALA A 226 -6.24 5.89 28.54
C ALA A 226 -7.10 4.62 28.38
N GLN A 227 -8.29 4.58 28.98
CA GLN A 227 -9.25 3.49 28.77
C GLN A 227 -9.80 3.46 27.34
N VAL A 228 -10.12 4.63 26.77
CA VAL A 228 -10.58 4.76 25.38
C VAL A 228 -9.48 4.32 24.41
N LEU A 229 -8.24 4.76 24.63
CA LEU A 229 -7.07 4.41 23.81
C LEU A 229 -6.81 2.90 23.83
N LEU A 230 -6.89 2.22 24.99
CA LEU A 230 -6.78 0.75 25.06
C LEU A 230 -7.91 0.02 24.30
N ARG A 231 -9.05 0.69 24.10
CA ARG A 231 -10.18 0.16 23.32
C ARG A 231 -10.08 0.49 21.82
N SER A 232 -9.12 1.32 21.41
CA SER A 232 -8.88 1.68 20.01
C SER A 232 -8.36 0.53 19.15
N GLY A 233 -8.31 0.76 17.84
CA GLY A 233 -7.81 -0.20 16.85
C GLY A 233 -6.30 -0.48 16.92
N GLU A 234 -5.49 0.37 17.57
CA GLU A 234 -4.03 0.12 17.71
C GLU A 234 -3.73 -1.00 18.72
N PHE A 235 -4.57 -1.13 19.73
CA PHE A 235 -4.48 -2.21 20.71
C PHE A 235 -5.40 -3.38 20.37
N ASP A 236 -5.98 -3.41 19.15
CA ASP A 236 -6.86 -4.49 18.70
C ASP A 236 -6.13 -5.53 17.82
N PRO A 237 -5.62 -6.63 18.40
CA PRO A 237 -4.96 -7.69 17.65
C PRO A 237 -5.92 -8.47 16.72
N CYS A 238 -7.24 -8.30 16.86
CA CYS A 238 -8.22 -8.92 15.96
C CYS A 238 -8.47 -8.10 14.68
N SER A 239 -8.06 -6.83 14.63
CA SER A 239 -8.19 -5.96 13.45
C SER A 239 -6.79 -5.61 12.90
N VAL A 240 -6.26 -6.48 12.05
CA VAL A 240 -4.88 -6.39 11.56
C VAL A 240 -4.78 -5.97 10.09
N GLN A 241 -3.76 -5.18 9.79
CA GLN A 241 -3.27 -4.90 8.45
C GLN A 241 -2.17 -5.92 8.11
N THR A 242 -2.23 -6.48 6.91
CA THR A 242 -1.20 -7.35 6.35
C THR A 242 -0.19 -6.53 5.58
N ARG A 243 1.10 -6.81 5.77
CA ARG A 243 2.19 -6.28 4.94
C ARG A 243 3.07 -7.42 4.47
N PRO A 244 3.71 -7.33 3.29
CA PRO A 244 4.68 -8.34 2.88
C PRO A 244 5.81 -8.42 3.92
N SER A 245 6.28 -9.63 4.21
CA SER A 245 7.56 -9.78 4.91
C SER A 245 8.67 -9.20 4.03
N ASP A 246 9.67 -8.53 4.60
CA ASP A 246 10.83 -7.99 3.89
C ASP A 246 11.41 -9.03 2.90
N LEU A 247 11.01 -8.88 1.63
CA LEU A 247 11.27 -9.85 0.55
C LEU A 247 12.76 -9.94 0.24
N LEU A 248 13.50 -8.85 0.50
CA LEU A 248 14.94 -8.75 0.29
C LEU A 248 15.68 -9.57 1.35
N ARG A 249 15.29 -9.48 2.63
CA ARG A 249 15.89 -10.33 3.69
C ARG A 249 15.65 -11.83 3.49
N ARG A 250 14.53 -12.22 2.90
CA ARG A 250 14.26 -13.63 2.56
C ARG A 250 15.24 -14.13 1.51
N ARG A 251 15.51 -13.34 0.46
CA ARG A 251 16.51 -13.63 -0.58
C ARG A 251 17.92 -13.78 -0.01
N HIS A 252 18.30 -12.97 0.97
CA HIS A 252 19.60 -13.09 1.63
C HIS A 252 19.71 -14.32 2.54
N ARG A 253 18.64 -14.70 3.25
CA ARG A 253 18.64 -15.91 4.10
C ARG A 253 18.57 -17.19 3.28
N THR A 254 17.82 -17.23 2.18
CA THR A 254 17.82 -18.38 1.26
C THR A 254 19.17 -18.53 0.58
N ARG A 255 19.84 -17.44 0.21
CA ARG A 255 21.23 -17.45 -0.25
C ARG A 255 22.20 -18.00 0.80
N ALA A 256 22.06 -17.62 2.07
CA ALA A 256 22.90 -18.14 3.15
C ALA A 256 22.67 -19.63 3.42
N VAL A 257 21.42 -20.11 3.35
CA VAL A 257 21.09 -21.54 3.46
C VAL A 257 21.60 -22.32 2.23
N ALA A 258 21.49 -21.75 1.03
CA ALA A 258 22.05 -22.34 -0.18
C ALA A 258 23.58 -22.41 -0.15
N LEU A 259 24.25 -21.38 0.40
CA LEU A 259 25.70 -21.38 0.63
C LEU A 259 26.13 -22.42 1.67
N ALA A 260 25.37 -22.57 2.76
CA ALA A 260 25.64 -23.60 3.75
C ALA A 260 25.41 -25.01 3.19
N ALA A 261 24.35 -25.21 2.39
CA ALA A 261 24.10 -26.47 1.69
C ALA A 261 25.19 -26.78 0.66
N ALA A 262 25.63 -25.77 -0.11
CA ALA A 262 26.74 -25.90 -1.05
C ALA A 262 28.05 -26.23 -0.34
N LEU A 263 28.33 -25.63 0.82
CA LEU A 263 29.50 -25.96 1.64
C LEU A 263 29.44 -27.40 2.18
N CYS A 264 28.26 -27.89 2.58
CA CYS A 264 28.09 -29.29 2.97
C CYS A 264 28.26 -30.26 1.79
N VAL A 265 27.79 -29.88 0.59
CA VAL A 265 27.95 -30.68 -0.64
C VAL A 265 29.41 -30.68 -1.10
N VAL A 266 30.12 -29.55 -1.01
CA VAL A 266 31.56 -29.46 -1.35
C VAL A 266 32.39 -30.23 -0.33
N ALA A 267 32.09 -30.15 0.97
CA ALA A 267 32.75 -30.96 1.99
C ALA A 267 32.48 -32.46 1.79
N GLY A 268 31.28 -32.84 1.38
CA GLY A 268 30.94 -34.22 1.01
C GLY A 268 31.63 -34.69 -0.28
N ALA A 269 31.73 -33.82 -1.29
CA ALA A 269 32.37 -34.12 -2.57
C ALA A 269 33.90 -34.24 -2.44
N VAL A 270 34.55 -33.51 -1.54
CA VAL A 270 35.98 -33.67 -1.26
C VAL A 270 36.27 -35.02 -0.57
N VAL A 271 35.36 -35.52 0.26
CA VAL A 271 35.47 -36.86 0.87
C VAL A 271 35.25 -37.96 -0.18
N VAL A 272 34.31 -37.76 -1.12
CA VAL A 272 34.00 -38.76 -2.17
C VAL A 272 35.00 -38.73 -3.35
N ALA A 273 35.61 -37.58 -3.65
CA ALA A 273 36.61 -37.43 -4.71
C ALA A 273 37.99 -37.99 -4.29
N ALA A 274 38.27 -38.09 -2.99
CA ALA A 274 39.45 -38.78 -2.49
C ALA A 274 39.39 -40.31 -2.68
N GLU A 275 38.20 -40.87 -2.98
CA GLU A 275 37.98 -42.32 -3.09
C GLU A 275 37.84 -42.84 -4.53
N ARG A 276 37.83 -41.97 -5.55
CA ARG A 276 37.61 -42.40 -6.94
C ARG A 276 38.61 -41.79 -7.91
N ASP A 277 39.83 -42.29 -7.80
CA ASP A 277 40.67 -42.45 -8.99
C ASP A 277 40.06 -43.57 -9.87
N VAL A 278 40.42 -43.62 -11.15
CA VAL A 278 40.04 -44.63 -12.18
C VAL A 278 38.95 -44.21 -13.21
N GLN A 279 39.47 -43.67 -14.33
CA GLN A 279 39.13 -43.91 -15.76
C GLN A 279 37.82 -43.38 -16.39
N GLY A 280 38.00 -42.48 -17.38
CA GLY A 280 37.69 -42.79 -18.79
C GLY A 280 36.43 -42.22 -19.45
N ALA A 281 36.63 -41.17 -20.26
CA ALA A 281 35.98 -40.81 -21.54
C ALA A 281 34.46 -40.54 -21.64
N GLY A 282 34.13 -39.44 -22.33
CA GLY A 282 32.96 -39.36 -23.22
C GLY A 282 31.85 -38.39 -22.85
N ASP A 283 31.90 -37.22 -23.49
CA ASP A 283 30.78 -36.49 -24.12
C ASP A 283 29.68 -35.78 -23.30
N GLU A 284 29.25 -34.67 -23.91
CA GLU A 284 28.09 -33.81 -23.68
C GLU A 284 27.98 -33.04 -22.36
N GLY A 285 28.30 -31.74 -22.45
CA GLY A 285 27.90 -30.74 -21.47
C GLY A 285 26.38 -30.60 -21.44
N ALA A 286 25.74 -31.37 -20.57
CA ALA A 286 24.34 -31.19 -20.21
C ALA A 286 24.17 -29.82 -19.52
N GLY A 287 23.85 -28.81 -20.32
CA GLY A 287 23.39 -27.51 -19.82
C GLY A 287 22.16 -27.73 -18.95
N ILE A 288 22.21 -27.24 -17.72
CA ILE A 288 21.06 -27.22 -16.81
C ILE A 288 19.97 -26.41 -17.51
N SER A 289 18.94 -27.09 -18.04
CA SER A 289 17.79 -26.42 -18.61
C SER A 289 17.10 -25.64 -17.49
N VAL A 290 17.18 -24.32 -17.57
CA VAL A 290 16.40 -23.45 -16.68
C VAL A 290 14.96 -23.50 -17.21
N PRO A 291 13.97 -23.99 -16.45
CA PRO A 291 12.59 -24.15 -16.93
C PRO A 291 11.95 -22.85 -17.47
N ALA A 292 12.54 -21.69 -17.16
CA ALA A 292 12.09 -20.38 -17.63
C ALA A 292 12.37 -20.11 -19.14
N LEU A 293 13.20 -20.93 -19.80
CA LEU A 293 13.56 -20.75 -21.22
C LEU A 293 12.82 -21.70 -22.17
N ASP A 294 11.95 -22.57 -21.64
CA ASP A 294 11.15 -23.50 -22.42
C ASP A 294 9.87 -22.80 -22.95
N PRO A 295 9.67 -22.70 -24.28
CA PRO A 295 8.43 -22.17 -24.86
C PRO A 295 7.17 -22.91 -24.41
N ALA A 296 7.26 -24.23 -24.16
CA ALA A 296 6.14 -25.02 -23.70
C ALA A 296 5.73 -24.70 -22.26
N ALA A 297 6.64 -24.12 -21.46
CA ALA A 297 6.39 -23.72 -20.09
C ALA A 297 5.75 -22.32 -19.97
N LEU A 298 5.60 -21.57 -21.07
CA LEU A 298 5.01 -20.23 -21.07
C LEU A 298 3.60 -20.23 -20.48
N LEU A 299 3.35 -19.29 -19.56
CA LEU A 299 2.05 -19.15 -18.94
C LEU A 299 1.07 -18.49 -19.93
N ARG A 300 -0.15 -19.04 -20.00
CA ARG A 300 -1.22 -18.55 -20.87
C ARG A 300 -2.47 -18.26 -20.04
N THR A 301 -3.00 -17.06 -20.16
CA THR A 301 -4.21 -16.63 -19.48
C THR A 301 -5.45 -16.96 -20.32
N ALA A 302 -6.51 -17.44 -19.67
CA ALA A 302 -7.77 -17.75 -20.35
C ALA A 302 -8.45 -16.50 -20.91
N ALA A 303 -9.11 -16.62 -22.07
CA ALA A 303 -9.67 -15.51 -22.83
C ALA A 303 -10.65 -14.62 -22.04
N GLU A 304 -11.47 -15.22 -21.17
CA GLU A 304 -12.50 -14.53 -20.41
C GLU A 304 -12.08 -14.13 -18.99
N GLN A 305 -10.86 -14.50 -18.56
CA GLN A 305 -10.44 -14.30 -17.16
C GLN A 305 -10.46 -12.82 -16.74
N TRP A 306 -10.22 -11.90 -17.68
CA TRP A 306 -10.23 -10.47 -17.40
C TRP A 306 -11.59 -9.94 -16.94
N ALA A 307 -12.69 -10.60 -17.29
CA ALA A 307 -14.02 -10.18 -16.87
C ALA A 307 -14.37 -10.65 -15.45
N ASP A 308 -13.68 -11.69 -14.96
CA ASP A 308 -13.99 -12.38 -13.71
C ASP A 308 -12.81 -12.32 -12.72
N THR A 309 -12.11 -11.18 -12.68
CA THR A 309 -10.94 -10.97 -11.81
C THR A 309 -10.98 -9.60 -11.15
N SER A 310 -10.45 -9.51 -9.93
CA SER A 310 -10.21 -8.23 -9.25
C SER A 310 -8.89 -7.57 -9.69
N ARG A 311 -8.06 -8.27 -10.47
CA ARG A 311 -6.81 -7.76 -11.04
C ARG A 311 -6.96 -7.53 -12.53
N ILE A 312 -7.32 -6.30 -12.89
CA ILE A 312 -7.42 -5.85 -14.28
C ILE A 312 -6.09 -5.21 -14.67
N ASP A 313 -5.09 -6.05 -14.93
CA ASP A 313 -3.73 -5.66 -15.32
C ASP A 313 -3.17 -6.66 -16.36
N PHE A 314 -1.88 -6.59 -16.69
CA PHE A 314 -1.24 -7.51 -17.65
C PHE A 314 -1.39 -9.00 -17.30
N THR A 315 -1.62 -9.35 -16.03
CA THR A 315 -1.83 -10.74 -15.63
C THR A 315 -3.16 -11.31 -16.13
N ALA A 316 -4.11 -10.46 -16.50
CA ALA A 316 -5.41 -10.81 -17.06
C ALA A 316 -5.45 -10.82 -18.59
N TRP A 317 -4.34 -10.49 -19.28
CA TRP A 317 -4.28 -10.49 -20.73
C TRP A 317 -4.17 -11.91 -21.30
N PRO A 318 -5.12 -12.37 -22.15
CA PRO A 318 -4.98 -13.63 -22.86
C PRO A 318 -3.96 -13.50 -24.00
N VAL A 319 -3.39 -14.65 -24.40
CA VAL A 319 -2.46 -14.73 -25.53
C VAL A 319 -3.20 -14.38 -26.84
N ARG A 320 -2.65 -13.46 -27.63
CA ARG A 320 -3.16 -13.09 -28.96
C ARG A 320 -2.05 -13.13 -30.04
N GLY A 321 -2.44 -12.96 -31.30
CA GLY A 321 -1.55 -13.00 -32.47
C GLY A 321 -1.46 -14.37 -33.16
N ASP A 322 -1.05 -14.35 -34.42
CA ASP A 322 -1.00 -15.49 -35.34
C ASP A 322 0.22 -16.40 -35.13
N ARG A 323 1.30 -15.90 -34.53
CA ARG A 323 2.54 -16.65 -34.21
C ARG A 323 2.59 -17.21 -32.78
N ARG A 324 1.46 -17.23 -32.06
CA ARG A 324 1.37 -17.70 -30.65
C ARG A 324 1.75 -19.16 -30.38
N GLY A 325 1.91 -19.97 -31.42
CA GLY A 325 2.36 -21.37 -31.36
C GLY A 325 3.65 -21.63 -32.14
N ASP A 326 4.35 -20.58 -32.55
CA ASP A 326 5.64 -20.69 -33.24
C ASP A 326 6.75 -20.87 -32.18
N ASP A 327 6.98 -22.12 -31.76
CA ASP A 327 7.92 -22.43 -30.67
C ASP A 327 9.37 -22.04 -31.03
N GLU A 328 9.73 -21.98 -32.31
CA GLU A 328 11.04 -21.51 -32.74
C GLU A 328 11.22 -20.01 -32.49
N LEU A 329 10.23 -19.20 -32.89
CA LEU A 329 10.20 -17.76 -32.60
C LEU A 329 10.21 -17.50 -31.09
N LEU A 330 9.33 -18.19 -30.36
CA LEU A 330 9.22 -18.04 -28.89
C LEU A 330 10.54 -18.45 -28.21
N GLY A 331 11.18 -19.52 -28.66
CA GLY A 331 12.48 -19.97 -28.15
C GLY A 331 13.62 -19.02 -28.50
N ARG A 332 13.62 -18.37 -29.66
CA ARG A 332 14.56 -17.28 -29.98
C ARG A 332 14.35 -16.08 -29.06
N ALA A 333 13.10 -15.65 -28.87
CA ALA A 333 12.78 -14.51 -28.02
C ALA A 333 13.17 -14.76 -26.54
N LEU A 334 12.92 -15.95 -26.01
CA LEU A 334 13.34 -16.34 -24.66
C LEU A 334 14.86 -16.40 -24.51
N ARG A 335 15.58 -16.94 -25.50
CA ARG A 335 17.05 -16.94 -25.51
C ARG A 335 17.63 -15.54 -25.59
N ALA A 336 17.07 -14.67 -26.43
CA ALA A 336 17.48 -13.27 -26.52
C ALA A 336 17.30 -12.53 -25.19
N TRP A 337 16.25 -12.85 -24.42
CA TRP A 337 16.09 -12.31 -23.07
C TRP A 337 17.06 -12.93 -22.06
N ALA A 338 17.36 -14.22 -22.16
CA ALA A 338 18.31 -14.87 -21.26
C ALA A 338 19.75 -14.39 -21.44
N GLU A 339 20.16 -14.24 -22.69
CA GLU A 339 21.51 -13.92 -23.09
C GLU A 339 21.47 -13.18 -24.45
N PRO A 340 21.28 -11.85 -24.43
CA PRO A 340 21.27 -11.06 -25.66
C PRO A 340 22.61 -11.16 -26.39
N SER A 341 22.58 -11.49 -27.69
CA SER A 341 23.77 -11.43 -28.54
C SER A 341 24.05 -9.99 -28.99
N GLU A 342 25.23 -9.74 -29.57
CA GLU A 342 25.58 -8.42 -30.11
C GLU A 342 24.63 -7.93 -31.22
N ALA A 343 23.92 -8.85 -31.88
CA ALA A 343 22.92 -8.53 -32.89
C ALA A 343 21.56 -8.09 -32.29
N VAL A 344 21.38 -8.18 -30.97
CA VAL A 344 20.14 -7.78 -30.28
C VAL A 344 20.32 -6.40 -29.65
N ARG A 345 19.55 -5.42 -30.11
CA ARG A 345 19.49 -4.10 -29.49
C ARG A 345 18.63 -4.16 -28.23
N VAL A 346 19.25 -4.03 -27.07
CA VAL A 346 18.55 -3.99 -25.78
C VAL A 346 18.21 -2.56 -25.40
N SER A 347 16.96 -2.30 -25.02
CA SER A 347 16.52 -1.03 -24.45
C SER A 347 15.68 -1.24 -23.19
N ALA A 348 15.76 -0.33 -22.23
CA ALA A 348 15.00 -0.42 -21.00
C ALA A 348 14.52 0.96 -20.54
N THR A 349 13.23 1.07 -20.23
CA THR A 349 12.67 2.24 -19.54
C THR A 349 13.46 2.49 -18.24
N PRO A 350 13.78 3.75 -17.86
CA PRO A 350 14.62 4.03 -16.69
C PRO A 350 14.18 3.34 -15.39
N GLY A 351 15.11 2.60 -14.77
CA GLY A 351 14.88 1.83 -13.54
C GLY A 351 14.13 0.51 -13.73
N THR A 352 14.04 0.04 -14.97
CA THR A 352 13.62 -1.33 -15.29
C THR A 352 14.85 -2.24 -15.27
N VAL A 353 14.73 -3.39 -14.62
CA VAL A 353 15.79 -4.40 -14.63
C VAL A 353 15.66 -5.22 -15.92
N ASP A 354 16.76 -5.53 -16.57
CA ASP A 354 16.88 -6.26 -17.85
C ASP A 354 17.36 -7.71 -17.70
N VAL A 355 17.50 -8.19 -16.45
CA VAL A 355 17.95 -9.56 -16.17
C VAL A 355 17.01 -10.64 -16.71
N PRO A 356 17.49 -11.88 -16.92
CA PRO A 356 16.70 -13.01 -17.40
C PRO A 356 15.45 -13.32 -16.54
N PRO A 357 14.43 -14.00 -17.11
CA PRO A 357 13.24 -14.39 -16.37
C PRO A 357 13.59 -15.46 -15.31
N ALA A 358 13.15 -15.23 -14.07
CA ALA A 358 13.40 -16.17 -12.96
C ALA A 358 12.41 -17.36 -12.95
N GLN A 359 11.30 -17.24 -13.68
CA GLN A 359 10.23 -18.22 -13.84
C GLN A 359 9.69 -18.11 -15.27
N PRO A 360 8.99 -19.14 -15.79
CA PRO A 360 8.37 -19.06 -17.11
C PRO A 360 7.47 -17.82 -17.21
N PRO A 361 7.74 -16.90 -18.16
CA PRO A 361 6.95 -15.69 -18.28
C PRO A 361 5.57 -16.01 -18.88
N GLN A 362 4.64 -15.07 -18.70
CA GLN A 362 3.35 -15.10 -19.39
C GLN A 362 3.52 -14.57 -20.81
N LEU A 363 3.01 -15.32 -21.79
CA LEU A 363 2.90 -14.85 -23.17
C LEU A 363 1.68 -13.93 -23.27
N LEU A 364 1.87 -12.73 -23.81
CA LEU A 364 0.80 -11.76 -24.06
C LEU A 364 0.42 -11.74 -25.55
N PHE A 365 1.43 -11.77 -26.42
CA PHE A 365 1.26 -11.67 -27.87
C PHE A 365 2.41 -12.32 -28.60
N ALA A 366 2.13 -12.95 -29.74
CA ALA A 366 3.13 -13.25 -30.76
C ALA A 366 2.50 -13.16 -32.14
N GLY A 367 3.03 -12.30 -32.99
CA GLY A 367 2.52 -12.11 -34.35
C GLY A 367 3.34 -11.16 -35.20
N GLU A 368 2.97 -11.04 -36.48
CA GLU A 368 3.64 -10.15 -37.42
C GLU A 368 3.06 -8.73 -37.38
N VAL A 369 3.93 -7.73 -37.18
CA VAL A 369 3.55 -6.32 -37.12
C VAL A 369 4.58 -5.49 -37.88
N ASP A 370 4.13 -4.70 -38.87
CA ASP A 370 4.96 -3.80 -39.68
C ASP A 370 6.25 -4.45 -40.23
N GLY A 371 6.16 -5.71 -40.70
CA GLY A 371 7.29 -6.42 -41.29
C GLY A 371 8.28 -7.04 -40.28
N ALA A 372 7.91 -7.11 -39.00
CA ALA A 372 8.68 -7.80 -37.96
C ALA A 372 7.83 -8.85 -37.23
N ALA A 373 8.44 -9.96 -36.83
CA ALA A 373 7.85 -10.88 -35.87
C ALA A 373 8.03 -10.32 -34.45
N VAL A 374 6.91 -10.02 -33.77
CA VAL A 374 6.88 -9.38 -32.45
C VAL A 374 6.34 -10.36 -31.42
N VAL A 375 7.04 -10.48 -30.28
CA VAL A 375 6.63 -11.26 -29.12
C VAL A 375 6.57 -10.37 -27.89
N LEU A 376 5.48 -10.42 -27.14
CA LEU A 376 5.32 -9.74 -25.86
C LEU A 376 5.20 -10.74 -24.72
N PHE A 377 6.05 -10.55 -23.71
CA PHE A 377 6.03 -11.29 -22.46
C PHE A 377 5.70 -10.38 -21.28
N HIS A 378 5.16 -10.97 -20.21
CA HIS A 378 5.09 -10.34 -18.89
C HIS A 378 5.61 -11.31 -17.85
N ASP A 379 6.52 -10.85 -16.97
CA ASP A 379 7.13 -11.74 -15.97
C ASP A 379 6.23 -12.04 -14.75
N ARG A 380 4.95 -11.63 -14.82
CA ARG A 380 3.97 -11.65 -13.70
C ARG A 380 4.42 -10.91 -12.45
N GLY A 381 5.50 -10.14 -12.56
CA GLY A 381 6.04 -9.28 -11.55
C GLY A 381 5.80 -7.83 -11.93
N VAL A 382 6.79 -7.26 -12.59
CA VAL A 382 6.96 -5.80 -12.66
C VAL A 382 7.27 -5.27 -14.05
N ARG A 383 7.31 -6.13 -15.09
CA ARG A 383 7.71 -5.68 -16.43
C ARG A 383 7.05 -6.45 -17.57
N VAL A 384 6.82 -5.70 -18.64
CA VAL A 384 6.56 -6.22 -19.98
C VAL A 384 7.88 -6.21 -20.76
N VAL A 385 8.10 -7.26 -21.56
CA VAL A 385 9.26 -7.41 -22.43
C VAL A 385 8.78 -7.60 -23.85
N ARG A 386 9.33 -6.82 -24.77
CA ARG A 386 9.05 -6.93 -26.20
C ARG A 386 10.29 -7.42 -26.93
N TYR A 387 10.15 -8.53 -27.63
CA TYR A 387 11.10 -8.97 -28.64
C TYR A 387 10.54 -8.63 -30.03
N ALA A 388 11.36 -8.10 -30.93
CA ALA A 388 10.98 -7.86 -32.31
C ALA A 388 12.14 -8.20 -33.25
N GLU A 389 11.95 -9.16 -34.15
CA GLU A 389 12.92 -9.49 -35.19
C GLU A 389 12.35 -9.15 -36.58
N PRO A 390 13.09 -8.42 -37.43
CA PRO A 390 12.69 -8.15 -38.81
C PRO A 390 12.47 -9.45 -39.60
N LEU A 391 11.42 -9.49 -40.42
CA LEU A 391 11.18 -10.62 -41.33
C LEU A 391 12.15 -10.60 -42.53
N ALA A 392 12.64 -9.40 -42.91
CA ALA A 392 13.67 -9.22 -43.92
C ALA A 392 15.07 -9.33 -43.31
N ALA A 393 15.99 -9.99 -44.02
CA ALA A 393 17.37 -10.13 -43.57
C ALA A 393 18.10 -8.78 -43.58
N GLY A 394 18.89 -8.49 -42.54
CA GLY A 394 19.84 -7.38 -42.51
C GLY A 394 19.83 -6.53 -41.24
N ASP A 395 18.68 -6.44 -40.55
CA ASP A 395 18.54 -5.69 -39.31
C ASP A 395 18.53 -6.63 -38.08
N GLY A 396 19.19 -6.21 -37.00
CA GLY A 396 19.22 -6.95 -35.74
C GLY A 396 17.88 -6.93 -35.00
N ALA A 397 17.64 -7.93 -34.16
CA ALA A 397 16.44 -7.97 -33.32
C ALA A 397 16.48 -6.87 -32.23
N ALA A 398 15.33 -6.45 -31.74
CA ALA A 398 15.18 -5.54 -30.61
C ALA A 398 14.61 -6.29 -29.41
N LEU A 399 15.13 -5.97 -28.22
CA LEU A 399 14.62 -6.45 -26.94
C LEU A 399 14.38 -5.26 -26.01
N ASP A 400 13.13 -4.89 -25.83
CA ASP A 400 12.73 -3.71 -25.08
C ASP A 400 12.07 -4.10 -23.75
N PHE A 401 12.48 -3.44 -22.67
CA PHE A 401 11.97 -3.66 -21.32
C PHE A 401 11.19 -2.45 -20.82
N ALA A 402 9.95 -2.65 -20.39
CA ALA A 402 9.17 -1.61 -19.73
C ALA A 402 8.65 -2.07 -18.38
N ARG A 403 8.83 -1.21 -17.38
CA ARG A 403 8.33 -1.42 -16.04
C ARG A 403 6.81 -1.16 -15.99
N THR A 404 6.09 -2.03 -15.29
CA THR A 404 4.62 -2.08 -15.24
C THR A 404 4.09 -2.50 -13.85
N ASP A 405 4.83 -2.19 -12.77
CA ASP A 405 4.36 -2.53 -11.41
C ASP A 405 3.17 -1.68 -10.96
N ASP A 406 2.21 -2.32 -10.28
CA ASP A 406 0.93 -1.71 -9.90
C ASP A 406 0.16 -1.12 -11.08
N ALA A 407 0.32 -1.71 -12.27
CA ALA A 407 -0.53 -1.39 -13.41
C ALA A 407 -2.00 -1.75 -13.11
N ASP A 408 -2.90 -0.99 -13.71
CA ASP A 408 -4.34 -1.01 -13.48
C ASP A 408 -5.10 -0.96 -14.82
N VAL A 409 -6.43 -0.81 -14.74
CA VAL A 409 -7.32 -0.84 -15.91
C VAL A 409 -6.97 0.20 -16.98
N THR A 410 -6.33 1.33 -16.62
CA THR A 410 -5.93 2.39 -17.56
C THR A 410 -4.48 2.26 -18.00
N THR A 411 -3.57 1.96 -17.08
CA THR A 411 -2.13 1.88 -17.37
C THR A 411 -1.70 0.55 -18.00
N ALA A 412 -2.50 -0.51 -17.86
CA ALA A 412 -2.35 -1.77 -18.58
C ALA A 412 -3.29 -1.87 -19.80
N ALA A 413 -3.85 -0.75 -20.27
CA ALA A 413 -4.85 -0.76 -21.35
C ALA A 413 -4.26 -0.91 -22.76
N ALA A 414 -2.98 -0.61 -22.94
CA ALA A 414 -2.30 -0.67 -24.23
C ALA A 414 -0.78 -0.84 -24.07
N VAL A 415 -0.14 -1.47 -25.04
CA VAL A 415 1.33 -1.59 -25.15
C VAL A 415 1.75 -1.34 -26.59
N VAL A 416 2.85 -0.63 -26.80
CA VAL A 416 3.39 -0.38 -28.14
C VAL A 416 4.05 -1.64 -28.71
N VAL A 417 3.50 -2.14 -29.82
CA VAL A 417 4.01 -3.32 -30.55
C VAL A 417 4.83 -2.96 -31.78
N SER A 418 4.73 -1.72 -32.27
CA SER A 418 5.56 -1.23 -33.38
C SER A 418 5.66 0.29 -33.36
N ARG A 419 6.79 0.82 -33.85
CA ARG A 419 7.03 2.23 -34.12
C ARG A 419 7.73 2.35 -35.47
N THR A 420 7.07 3.00 -36.42
CA THR A 420 7.54 3.13 -37.79
C THR A 420 7.33 4.57 -38.24
N GLY A 421 8.42 5.27 -38.59
CA GLY A 421 8.36 6.67 -39.00
C GLY A 421 7.78 7.56 -37.90
N ASP A 422 6.66 8.21 -38.14
CA ASP A 422 5.90 9.06 -37.22
C ASP A 422 4.68 8.35 -36.59
N THR A 423 4.53 7.05 -36.81
CA THR A 423 3.39 6.26 -36.30
C THR A 423 3.80 5.20 -35.27
N ALA A 424 2.85 4.78 -34.45
CA ALA A 424 2.93 3.61 -33.60
C ALA A 424 1.70 2.71 -33.78
N ARG A 425 1.89 1.41 -33.52
CA ARG A 425 0.79 0.48 -33.31
C ARG A 425 0.78 -0.01 -31.88
N PHE A 426 -0.42 -0.16 -31.35
CA PHE A 426 -0.64 -0.59 -29.97
C PHE A 426 -1.36 -1.93 -29.97
N LEU A 427 -0.97 -2.82 -29.07
CA LEU A 427 -1.82 -3.93 -28.67
C LEU A 427 -2.71 -3.45 -27.53
N LEU A 428 -4.02 -3.47 -27.73
CA LEU A 428 -4.99 -3.07 -26.72
C LEU A 428 -5.32 -4.22 -25.77
N ALA A 429 -5.68 -3.87 -24.53
CA ALA A 429 -6.14 -4.82 -23.53
C ALA A 429 -7.50 -5.43 -23.92
N PRO A 430 -7.80 -6.67 -23.48
CA PRO A 430 -9.01 -7.37 -23.87
C PRO A 430 -10.30 -6.72 -23.34
N TRP A 431 -10.20 -5.86 -22.33
CA TRP A 431 -11.32 -5.11 -21.79
C TRP A 431 -11.58 -3.78 -22.49
N ILE A 432 -10.85 -3.44 -23.57
CA ILE A 432 -11.13 -2.21 -24.33
C ILE A 432 -12.24 -2.48 -25.34
N SER A 433 -13.35 -1.75 -25.20
CA SER A 433 -14.52 -1.86 -26.06
C SER A 433 -14.56 -0.82 -27.18
N THR A 434 -13.86 0.31 -27.00
CA THR A 434 -13.79 1.38 -28.00
C THR A 434 -12.42 2.02 -27.98
N ALA A 435 -11.86 2.24 -29.16
CA ALA A 435 -10.61 2.94 -29.37
C ALA A 435 -10.81 4.06 -30.40
N THR A 436 -10.36 5.26 -30.06
CA THR A 436 -10.37 6.42 -30.95
C THR A 436 -9.08 7.21 -30.78
N THR A 437 -8.79 8.11 -31.71
CA THR A 437 -7.69 9.07 -31.62
C THR A 437 -8.22 10.50 -31.56
N ARG A 438 -7.47 11.39 -30.91
CA ARG A 438 -7.70 12.84 -30.99
C ARG A 438 -6.38 13.60 -30.92
N ASP A 439 -6.44 14.87 -31.27
CA ASP A 439 -5.37 15.83 -31.03
C ASP A 439 -5.70 16.71 -29.81
N LEU A 440 -4.82 16.75 -28.80
CA LEU A 440 -5.00 17.62 -27.64
C LEU A 440 -4.94 19.12 -27.99
N LEU A 441 -4.25 19.49 -29.08
CA LEU A 441 -4.19 20.89 -29.54
C LEU A 441 -5.42 21.29 -30.36
N ALA A 442 -6.36 20.36 -30.58
CA ALA A 442 -7.67 20.64 -31.17
C ALA A 442 -8.80 20.17 -30.22
N PRO A 443 -8.93 20.75 -29.00
CA PRO A 443 -9.79 20.21 -27.94
C PRO A 443 -11.30 20.20 -28.27
N GLY A 444 -11.73 20.98 -29.28
CA GLY A 444 -13.11 21.01 -29.75
C GLY A 444 -13.41 20.05 -30.91
N THR A 445 -12.40 19.37 -31.44
CA THR A 445 -12.56 18.42 -32.56
C THR A 445 -12.99 17.05 -32.00
N PRO A 446 -14.01 16.41 -32.59
CA PRO A 446 -14.45 15.08 -32.14
C PRO A 446 -13.38 14.02 -32.40
N ASP A 447 -13.46 12.93 -31.64
CA ASP A 447 -12.53 11.82 -31.77
C ASP A 447 -12.72 11.09 -33.12
N ARG A 448 -11.63 10.56 -33.68
CA ARG A 448 -11.64 9.74 -34.90
C ARG A 448 -11.64 8.25 -34.53
N PRO A 449 -12.52 7.43 -35.13
CA PRO A 449 -12.47 5.98 -34.93
C PRO A 449 -11.08 5.40 -35.23
N LEU A 450 -10.61 4.48 -34.38
CA LEU A 450 -9.38 3.75 -34.59
C LEU A 450 -9.73 2.28 -34.83
N GLU A 451 -9.40 1.79 -36.02
CA GLU A 451 -9.57 0.38 -36.35
C GLU A 451 -8.64 -0.49 -35.50
N VAL A 452 -9.18 -1.61 -35.03
CA VAL A 452 -8.47 -2.59 -34.20
C VAL A 452 -8.67 -3.96 -34.82
N ALA A 453 -7.56 -4.64 -35.14
CA ALA A 453 -7.58 -5.97 -35.71
C ALA A 453 -8.12 -7.00 -34.68
N PRO A 454 -8.57 -8.20 -35.11
CA PRO A 454 -9.13 -9.21 -34.22
C PRO A 454 -8.19 -9.69 -33.10
N ASP A 455 -6.88 -9.55 -33.29
CA ASP A 455 -5.86 -9.85 -32.28
C ASP A 455 -5.59 -8.70 -31.29
N GLY A 456 -6.28 -7.57 -31.46
CA GLY A 456 -6.20 -6.38 -30.60
C GLY A 456 -5.16 -5.35 -31.05
N VAL A 457 -4.47 -5.56 -32.18
CA VAL A 457 -3.49 -4.59 -32.70
C VAL A 457 -4.21 -3.45 -33.43
N THR A 458 -3.86 -2.20 -33.10
CA THR A 458 -4.45 -1.03 -33.76
C THR A 458 -3.94 -0.84 -35.19
N ALA A 459 -4.72 -0.14 -36.01
CA ALA A 459 -4.18 0.61 -37.15
C ALA A 459 -3.07 1.57 -36.70
N PRO A 460 -2.21 2.07 -37.60
CA PRO A 460 -1.17 3.04 -37.26
C PRO A 460 -1.78 4.31 -36.64
N VAL A 461 -1.17 4.78 -35.55
CA VAL A 461 -1.56 5.96 -34.81
C VAL A 461 -0.43 6.97 -34.89
N GLU A 462 -0.74 8.20 -35.29
CA GLU A 462 0.22 9.31 -35.31
C GLU A 462 0.82 9.52 -33.92
N ARG A 463 2.12 9.81 -33.87
CA ARG A 463 2.85 10.06 -32.62
C ARG A 463 3.13 11.54 -32.45
N PRO A 464 3.22 12.03 -31.19
CA PRO A 464 3.77 13.34 -30.93
C PRO A 464 5.17 13.49 -31.54
N ALA A 465 5.41 14.60 -32.25
CA ALA A 465 6.70 14.86 -32.88
C ALA A 465 7.81 14.96 -31.81
N ALA A 466 8.91 14.22 -32.04
CA ALA A 466 10.07 14.22 -31.14
C ALA A 466 10.82 15.58 -31.12
N GLY A 467 10.67 16.39 -32.16
CA GLY A 467 11.29 17.71 -32.31
C GLY A 467 10.45 18.69 -33.14
N GLY A 468 10.95 19.90 -33.34
CA GLY A 468 10.25 20.95 -34.10
C GLY A 468 9.15 21.67 -33.32
N GLY A 469 8.21 22.28 -34.05
CA GLY A 469 7.02 22.92 -33.49
C GLY A 469 6.13 21.96 -32.70
N CYS A 470 5.12 22.49 -32.03
CA CYS A 470 4.10 21.73 -31.33
C CYS A 470 2.74 22.13 -31.90
N ASP A 471 2.49 21.66 -33.11
CA ASP A 471 1.30 22.02 -33.90
C ASP A 471 0.18 20.97 -33.75
N SER A 472 0.55 19.72 -33.40
CA SER A 472 -0.36 18.66 -32.98
C SER A 472 0.21 17.88 -31.78
N TRP A 473 -0.67 17.30 -30.99
CA TRP A 473 -0.35 16.33 -29.95
C TRP A 473 -1.37 15.17 -29.97
N PRO A 474 -1.15 14.15 -30.80
CA PRO A 474 -2.03 13.00 -30.90
C PRO A 474 -2.06 12.15 -29.63
N VAL A 475 -3.25 11.66 -29.25
CA VAL A 475 -3.47 10.74 -28.13
C VAL A 475 -4.51 9.68 -28.49
N LEU A 476 -4.41 8.52 -27.83
CA LEU A 476 -5.47 7.53 -27.80
C LEU A 476 -6.53 7.94 -26.79
N ARG A 477 -7.80 7.79 -27.14
CA ARG A 477 -8.90 7.71 -26.19
C ARG A 477 -9.45 6.29 -26.20
N LEU A 478 -9.38 5.64 -25.05
CA LEU A 478 -9.87 4.29 -24.87
C LEU A 478 -11.08 4.30 -23.95
N ARG A 479 -11.97 3.34 -24.14
CA ARG A 479 -13.09 3.07 -23.23
C ARG A 479 -13.07 1.61 -22.79
N SER A 480 -13.22 1.39 -21.49
CA SER A 480 -13.36 0.03 -20.96
C SER A 480 -14.73 -0.56 -21.27
N SER A 481 -14.77 -1.88 -21.38
CA SER A 481 -15.99 -2.68 -21.54
C SER A 481 -16.95 -2.47 -20.39
N GLU A 482 -18.25 -2.59 -20.67
CA GLU A 482 -19.31 -2.52 -19.65
C GLU A 482 -19.26 -3.67 -18.65
N ARG A 483 -18.53 -4.76 -18.99
CA ARG A 483 -18.22 -5.85 -18.06
C ARG A 483 -17.31 -5.40 -16.91
N ILE A 484 -16.65 -4.24 -17.04
CA ILE A 484 -15.94 -3.57 -15.95
C ILE A 484 -16.82 -2.44 -15.44
N VAL A 485 -17.27 -2.55 -14.18
CA VAL A 485 -18.23 -1.64 -13.54
C VAL A 485 -17.78 -0.16 -13.59
N GLU A 486 -16.48 0.11 -13.61
CA GLU A 486 -15.96 1.47 -13.73
C GLU A 486 -16.38 2.16 -15.05
N ASN A 487 -16.44 1.44 -16.19
CA ASN A 487 -16.88 1.94 -17.51
C ASN A 487 -16.49 3.41 -17.79
N HIS A 488 -15.19 3.69 -17.75
CA HIS A 488 -14.66 5.05 -17.96
C HIS A 488 -13.90 5.15 -19.27
N ALA A 489 -13.96 6.35 -19.88
CA ALA A 489 -13.14 6.71 -21.02
C ALA A 489 -11.95 7.54 -20.56
N PHE A 490 -10.76 7.19 -21.02
CA PHE A 490 -9.48 7.74 -20.55
C PHE A 490 -8.53 7.99 -21.71
N LEU A 491 -7.48 8.79 -21.48
CA LEU A 491 -6.52 9.19 -22.50
C LEU A 491 -5.14 8.59 -22.25
N LEU A 492 -4.51 8.09 -23.31
CA LEU A 492 -3.13 7.62 -23.30
C LEU A 492 -2.30 8.37 -24.35
N THR A 493 -1.08 8.76 -24.00
CA THR A 493 -0.14 9.41 -24.91
C THR A 493 1.16 8.61 -25.02
N ASP A 494 1.72 8.54 -26.23
CA ASP A 494 3.02 7.93 -26.46
C ASP A 494 4.13 8.92 -26.11
N LEU A 495 4.89 8.64 -25.04
CA LEU A 495 6.09 9.39 -24.65
C LEU A 495 7.39 8.65 -24.99
N GLY A 496 7.33 7.56 -25.75
CA GLY A 496 8.50 6.78 -26.21
C GLY A 496 8.76 5.48 -25.46
N ASP A 497 8.13 5.26 -24.31
CA ASP A 497 8.20 4.00 -23.54
C ASP A 497 7.21 2.94 -24.10
N LEU A 498 7.41 1.63 -23.87
CA LEU A 498 6.46 0.62 -24.38
C LEU A 498 5.06 0.77 -23.79
N ALA A 499 4.98 1.12 -22.50
CA ALA A 499 3.72 1.44 -21.84
C ALA A 499 3.41 2.93 -22.06
N PRO A 500 2.29 3.28 -22.70
CA PRO A 500 1.89 4.66 -22.89
C PRO A 500 1.44 5.30 -21.58
N THR A 501 1.44 6.63 -21.54
CA THR A 501 1.21 7.41 -20.32
C THR A 501 -0.25 7.82 -20.18
N HIS A 502 -0.85 7.54 -19.02
CA HIS A 502 -2.23 7.92 -18.70
C HIS A 502 -2.35 9.41 -18.35
N LEU A 503 -3.28 10.12 -19.00
CA LEU A 503 -3.52 11.54 -18.75
C LEU A 503 -4.77 11.76 -17.90
N THR A 504 -4.61 12.49 -16.80
CA THR A 504 -5.69 12.83 -15.87
C THR A 504 -5.78 14.34 -15.64
N TYR A 505 -6.89 14.76 -15.05
CA TYR A 505 -7.15 16.14 -14.69
C TYR A 505 -7.80 16.23 -13.32
N THR A 506 -7.33 17.17 -12.51
CA THR A 506 -7.95 17.51 -11.23
C THR A 506 -8.47 18.95 -11.31
N PRO A 507 -9.79 19.15 -11.32
CA PRO A 507 -10.37 20.50 -11.34
C PRO A 507 -10.09 21.22 -10.03
N LYS A 508 -10.32 22.53 -10.04
CA LYS A 508 -10.25 23.35 -8.83
C LYS A 508 -11.14 22.78 -7.71
N PRO A 509 -10.69 22.86 -6.45
CA PRO A 509 -11.52 22.48 -5.33
C PRO A 509 -12.76 23.39 -5.29
N GLY A 510 -13.95 22.79 -5.42
CA GLY A 510 -15.21 23.51 -5.20
C GLY A 510 -15.35 23.92 -3.72
N GLY A 511 -16.10 24.99 -3.45
CA GLY A 511 -16.41 25.39 -2.07
C GLY A 511 -17.03 24.23 -1.29
N GLY A 512 -16.48 23.90 -0.12
CA GLY A 512 -16.98 22.83 0.75
C GLY A 512 -16.70 21.39 0.28
N ALA A 513 -16.06 21.16 -0.87
CA ALA A 513 -15.79 19.82 -1.37
C ALA A 513 -14.44 19.26 -0.84
N PRO A 514 -14.35 17.95 -0.53
CA PRO A 514 -13.08 17.31 -0.19
C PRO A 514 -12.10 17.37 -1.38
N ALA A 515 -10.80 17.20 -1.10
CA ALA A 515 -9.78 17.09 -2.15
C ALA A 515 -10.18 15.95 -3.10
N ARG A 516 -10.25 16.25 -4.40
CA ARG A 516 -10.71 15.31 -5.42
C ARG A 516 -9.52 14.44 -5.85
N GLN A 517 -9.76 13.15 -6.04
CA GLN A 517 -8.84 12.30 -6.79
C GLN A 517 -8.75 12.81 -8.24
N PRO A 518 -7.61 12.58 -8.93
CA PRO A 518 -7.53 12.78 -10.37
C PRO A 518 -8.69 12.10 -11.09
N ARG A 519 -9.23 12.79 -12.09
CA ARG A 519 -10.33 12.31 -12.94
C ARG A 519 -9.82 12.12 -14.36
N GLU A 520 -10.58 11.39 -15.16
CA GLU A 520 -10.25 11.21 -16.56
C GLU A 520 -10.22 12.53 -17.34
N ALA A 521 -9.19 12.69 -18.17
CA ALA A 521 -8.95 13.90 -18.96
C ALA A 521 -9.85 14.01 -20.21
N THR A 522 -11.08 13.51 -20.14
CA THR A 522 -11.98 13.42 -21.30
C THR A 522 -13.05 14.51 -21.36
N GLY A 523 -13.24 15.26 -20.28
CA GLY A 523 -14.19 16.38 -20.21
C GLY A 523 -13.65 17.68 -20.84
N PRO A 524 -14.52 18.65 -21.17
CA PRO A 524 -14.14 19.88 -21.87
C PRO A 524 -13.16 20.76 -21.09
N GLU A 525 -13.33 20.88 -19.76
CA GLU A 525 -12.40 21.63 -18.89
C GLU A 525 -11.00 21.00 -18.92
N ALA A 526 -10.92 19.67 -18.81
CA ALA A 526 -9.67 18.94 -18.86
C ALA A 526 -8.98 19.08 -20.23
N LEU A 527 -9.75 18.96 -21.32
CA LEU A 527 -9.23 19.12 -22.68
C LEU A 527 -8.71 20.52 -22.94
N GLY A 528 -9.41 21.56 -22.46
CA GLY A 528 -8.91 22.93 -22.54
C GLY A 528 -7.60 23.14 -21.78
N ALA A 529 -7.46 22.56 -20.58
CA ALA A 529 -6.21 22.62 -19.82
C ALA A 529 -5.06 21.86 -20.52
N TRP A 530 -5.35 20.69 -21.08
CA TRP A 530 -4.38 19.90 -21.84
C TRP A 530 -3.95 20.58 -23.14
N ALA A 531 -4.87 21.20 -23.89
CA ALA A 531 -4.53 21.95 -25.11
C ALA A 531 -3.48 23.04 -24.89
N ARG A 532 -3.40 23.59 -23.67
CA ARG A 532 -2.46 24.65 -23.32
C ARG A 532 -1.16 24.16 -22.69
N THR A 533 -1.09 22.87 -22.34
CA THR A 533 0.03 22.27 -21.60
C THR A 533 0.63 21.04 -22.30
N ALA A 534 -0.02 20.48 -23.32
CA ALA A 534 0.39 19.24 -23.99
C ALA A 534 1.84 19.31 -24.50
N CYS A 535 2.26 20.45 -25.05
CA CYS A 535 3.62 20.64 -25.54
C CYS A 535 4.71 20.46 -24.46
N SER A 536 4.38 20.69 -23.18
CA SER A 536 5.31 20.46 -22.06
C SER A 536 5.57 18.98 -21.79
N LEU A 537 4.70 18.07 -22.26
CA LEU A 537 4.87 16.62 -22.13
C LEU A 537 6.11 16.12 -22.87
N ARG A 538 6.59 16.83 -23.90
CA ARG A 538 7.85 16.50 -24.59
C ARG A 538 9.04 16.42 -23.64
N ALA A 539 9.05 17.23 -22.57
CA ALA A 539 10.12 17.20 -21.57
C ALA A 539 10.13 15.91 -20.73
N LEU A 540 9.11 15.07 -20.85
CA LEU A 540 8.92 13.81 -20.12
C LEU A 540 9.23 12.57 -20.98
N SER A 541 9.56 12.73 -22.26
CA SER A 541 9.80 11.62 -23.17
C SER A 541 10.90 10.68 -22.67
N GLY A 542 10.64 9.36 -22.75
CA GLY A 542 11.57 8.29 -22.36
C GLY A 542 11.93 8.26 -20.88
N SER A 543 11.16 8.91 -20.01
CA SER A 543 11.47 8.99 -18.57
C SER A 543 10.73 7.96 -17.69
N GLY A 544 9.98 7.03 -18.31
CA GLY A 544 9.23 5.99 -17.60
C GLY A 544 8.01 6.54 -16.88
N VAL A 545 7.28 7.44 -17.54
CA VAL A 545 6.09 8.08 -16.96
C VAL A 545 4.88 7.16 -17.09
N ARG A 546 4.31 6.83 -15.94
CA ARG A 546 3.09 6.02 -15.83
C ARG A 546 1.85 6.85 -16.06
N ALA A 547 1.78 8.01 -15.41
CA ALA A 547 0.64 8.92 -15.51
C ALA A 547 1.06 10.39 -15.38
N VAL A 548 0.31 11.30 -15.99
CA VAL A 548 0.46 12.74 -15.81
C VAL A 548 -0.89 13.36 -15.44
N ASN A 549 -0.91 14.10 -14.34
CA ASN A 549 -2.08 14.83 -13.88
C ASN A 549 -1.90 16.33 -14.03
N ASN A 550 -2.85 17.00 -14.69
CA ASN A 550 -3.00 18.45 -14.62
C ASN A 550 -3.91 18.83 -13.46
N TRP A 551 -3.36 19.41 -12.40
CA TRP A 551 -4.13 19.89 -11.25
C TRP A 551 -4.31 21.41 -11.29
N ALA A 552 -5.54 21.87 -11.49
CA ALA A 552 -5.91 23.27 -11.29
C ALA A 552 -6.00 23.59 -9.80
N PHE A 553 -4.96 24.23 -9.25
CA PHE A 553 -4.88 24.47 -7.81
C PHE A 553 -5.36 25.86 -7.40
N ALA A 554 -5.34 26.84 -8.33
CA ALA A 554 -5.81 28.20 -8.07
C ALA A 554 -6.29 28.93 -9.34
N GLU A 555 -7.15 29.92 -9.14
CA GLU A 555 -7.60 30.89 -10.13
C GLU A 555 -7.30 32.29 -9.58
N GLN A 556 -6.78 33.18 -10.42
CA GLN A 556 -6.36 34.52 -10.02
C GLN A 556 -7.00 35.58 -10.93
N ARG A 557 -7.63 36.59 -10.33
CA ARG A 557 -8.00 37.81 -11.05
C ARG A 557 -6.75 38.64 -11.30
N LEU A 558 -6.53 39.03 -12.55
CA LEU A 558 -5.36 39.84 -12.88
C LEU A 558 -5.58 41.31 -12.47
N PRO A 559 -4.50 42.02 -12.11
CA PRO A 559 -4.55 43.45 -11.81
C PRO A 559 -5.18 44.28 -12.94
N GLU A 560 -5.58 45.51 -12.61
CA GLU A 560 -6.07 46.51 -13.57
C GLU A 560 -7.37 46.11 -14.29
N GLY A 561 -8.24 45.37 -13.61
CA GLY A 561 -9.49 44.87 -14.19
C GLY A 561 -9.26 43.75 -15.22
N GLY A 562 -8.08 43.12 -15.21
CA GLY A 562 -7.72 42.05 -16.11
C GLY A 562 -8.58 40.78 -15.93
N ALA A 563 -8.63 39.97 -17.00
CA ALA A 563 -9.33 38.70 -17.01
C ALA A 563 -8.74 37.70 -15.99
N ARG A 564 -9.42 36.56 -15.81
CA ARG A 564 -8.97 35.50 -14.91
C ARG A 564 -7.84 34.70 -15.55
N ALA A 565 -6.85 34.35 -14.75
CA ALA A 565 -5.79 33.42 -15.06
C ALA A 565 -5.92 32.17 -14.19
N GLU A 566 -5.42 31.05 -14.69
CA GLU A 566 -5.40 29.78 -13.96
C GLU A 566 -3.97 29.39 -13.60
N TRP A 567 -3.84 28.64 -12.50
CA TRP A 567 -2.58 28.06 -12.06
C TRP A 567 -2.72 26.55 -12.01
N LEU A 568 -1.89 25.88 -12.81
CA LEU A 568 -1.85 24.43 -12.91
C LEU A 568 -0.56 23.89 -12.31
N CYS A 569 -0.66 22.72 -11.70
CA CYS A 569 0.49 21.89 -11.42
C CYS A 569 0.37 20.58 -12.21
N THR A 570 1.26 20.40 -13.18
CA THR A 570 1.37 19.20 -14.01
C THR A 570 2.32 18.25 -13.33
N ARG A 571 1.80 17.17 -12.76
CA ARG A 571 2.60 16.15 -12.09
C ARG A 571 2.74 14.93 -12.96
N ALA A 572 3.98 14.52 -13.24
CA ALA A 572 4.32 13.25 -13.85
C ALA A 572 4.73 12.24 -12.77
N ASP A 573 3.97 11.14 -12.65
CA ASP A 573 4.29 10.00 -11.81
C ASP A 573 5.01 8.94 -12.64
N THR A 574 6.21 8.55 -12.22
CA THR A 574 7.01 7.52 -12.88
C THR A 574 6.80 6.15 -12.23
N TRP A 575 7.08 5.07 -12.94
CA TRP A 575 7.08 3.71 -12.38
C TRP A 575 8.11 3.53 -11.23
N ARG A 576 9.12 4.41 -11.13
CA ARG A 576 10.12 4.37 -10.05
C ARG A 576 9.62 4.95 -8.73
N GLY A 577 8.58 5.79 -8.76
CA GLY A 577 8.02 6.45 -7.58
C GLY A 577 8.28 7.96 -7.49
N PRO A 578 9.54 8.45 -7.60
CA PRO A 578 9.79 9.89 -7.67
C PRO A 578 9.04 10.54 -8.84
N GLY A 579 8.41 11.69 -8.58
CA GLY A 579 7.66 12.42 -9.59
C GLY A 579 8.28 13.76 -9.94
N ARG A 580 7.98 14.24 -11.14
CA ARG A 580 8.34 15.58 -11.62
C ARG A 580 7.09 16.46 -11.64
N VAL A 581 7.24 17.74 -11.29
CA VAL A 581 6.17 18.71 -11.37
C VAL A 581 6.59 19.92 -12.20
N LEU A 582 5.71 20.34 -13.10
CA LEU A 582 5.77 21.63 -13.76
C LEU A 582 4.66 22.48 -13.17
N VAL A 583 5.00 23.62 -12.58
CA VAL A 583 4.00 24.61 -12.19
C VAL A 583 3.85 25.59 -13.32
N GLN A 584 2.62 25.82 -13.74
CA GLN A 584 2.31 26.54 -14.97
C GLN A 584 1.28 27.63 -14.70
N PHE A 585 1.56 28.83 -15.21
CA PHE A 585 0.65 29.96 -15.22
C PHE A 585 -0.05 30.04 -16.57
N LEU A 586 -1.38 29.99 -16.54
CA LEU A 586 -2.24 30.05 -17.71
C LEU A 586 -2.81 31.47 -17.80
N PRO A 587 -2.19 32.37 -18.59
CA PRO A 587 -2.77 33.70 -18.81
C PRO A 587 -4.15 33.60 -19.49
N PRO A 588 -4.94 34.68 -19.49
CA PRO A 588 -6.15 34.77 -20.28
C PRO A 588 -5.88 34.30 -21.72
N ALA A 589 -6.69 33.35 -22.17
CA ALA A 589 -6.49 32.71 -23.46
C ALA A 589 -6.80 33.69 -24.60
N GLY A 590 -5.84 33.94 -25.49
CA GLY A 590 -6.10 34.58 -26.79
C GLY A 590 -6.63 33.57 -27.82
N SER A 591 -6.36 32.28 -27.60
CA SER A 591 -6.82 31.12 -28.36
C SER A 591 -6.92 29.89 -27.44
N PRO A 592 -7.67 28.84 -27.82
CA PRO A 592 -7.76 27.59 -27.04
C PRO A 592 -6.41 26.92 -26.76
N THR A 593 -5.39 27.18 -27.58
CA THR A 593 -4.05 26.59 -27.51
C THR A 593 -2.98 27.56 -27.04
N THR A 594 -3.35 28.75 -26.55
CA THR A 594 -2.38 29.73 -26.02
C THR A 594 -1.53 29.06 -24.95
N PRO A 595 -0.20 28.89 -25.14
CA PRO A 595 0.61 28.07 -24.25
C PRO A 595 0.59 28.59 -22.81
N ALA A 596 0.66 27.65 -21.88
CA ALA A 596 0.95 27.98 -20.49
C ALA A 596 2.42 28.41 -20.33
N ALA A 597 2.68 29.32 -19.40
CA ALA A 597 4.03 29.68 -19.00
C ALA A 597 4.50 28.76 -17.87
N VAL A 598 5.58 28.02 -18.06
CA VAL A 598 6.21 27.24 -16.98
C VAL A 598 6.92 28.21 -16.04
N VAL A 599 6.51 28.21 -14.77
CA VAL A 599 7.06 29.12 -13.74
C VAL A 599 7.96 28.40 -12.74
N ALA A 600 7.84 27.07 -12.66
CA ALA A 600 8.69 26.22 -11.84
C ALA A 600 8.74 24.80 -12.43
N ASP A 601 9.89 24.15 -12.26
CA ASP A 601 10.15 22.76 -12.66
C ASP A 601 10.92 22.06 -11.54
N ARG A 602 10.37 20.98 -11.00
CA ARG A 602 10.97 20.24 -9.90
C ARG A 602 10.87 18.74 -10.11
N ASN A 603 12.02 18.08 -9.98
CA ASN A 603 12.14 16.62 -9.96
C ASN A 603 12.07 16.09 -8.53
N ASP A 604 11.93 14.77 -8.40
CA ASP A 604 12.06 14.01 -7.15
C ASP A 604 11.24 14.57 -5.98
N THR A 605 10.00 14.98 -6.26
CA THR A 605 9.13 15.66 -5.29
C THR A 605 7.77 15.00 -5.13
N ALA A 606 7.19 15.14 -3.93
CA ALA A 606 5.82 14.73 -3.62
C ALA A 606 4.79 15.83 -3.92
N LEU A 607 5.21 17.02 -4.34
CA LEU A 607 4.30 18.13 -4.67
C LEU A 607 3.23 17.70 -5.69
N CYS A 608 2.03 18.25 -5.52
CA CYS A 608 0.88 18.00 -6.38
C CYS A 608 0.43 16.54 -6.44
N SER A 609 0.82 15.76 -5.42
CA SER A 609 0.31 14.40 -5.18
C SER A 609 -0.60 14.40 -3.95
N ARG A 610 -1.22 13.25 -3.67
CA ARG A 610 -1.95 13.01 -2.42
C ARG A 610 -1.11 13.25 -1.16
N PHE A 611 0.22 13.23 -1.26
CA PHE A 611 1.14 13.44 -0.12
C PHE A 611 1.74 14.85 -0.07
N GLY A 612 1.62 15.63 -1.15
CA GLY A 612 2.11 17.01 -1.24
C GLY A 612 1.03 17.95 -1.76
N GLN A 613 -0.02 18.12 -0.95
CA GLN A 613 -1.25 18.81 -1.33
C GLN A 613 -1.19 20.34 -1.21
N HIS A 614 -0.06 20.88 -0.77
CA HIS A 614 0.12 22.32 -0.57
C HIS A 614 1.22 22.83 -1.49
N ILE A 615 0.87 23.85 -2.27
CA ILE A 615 1.78 24.48 -3.22
C ILE A 615 1.57 25.98 -3.22
N LEU A 616 2.67 26.72 -3.43
CA LEU A 616 2.73 28.15 -3.69
C LEU A 616 3.65 28.34 -4.90
N ALA A 617 3.24 29.16 -5.85
CA ALA A 617 4.10 29.56 -6.96
C ALA A 617 3.88 31.03 -7.29
N GLY A 618 4.84 31.61 -8.00
CA GLY A 618 4.74 32.98 -8.47
C GLY A 618 5.46 33.21 -9.78
N THR A 619 5.09 34.30 -10.44
CA THR A 619 5.66 34.72 -11.71
C THR A 619 5.64 36.24 -11.84
N GLN A 620 6.48 36.76 -12.72
CA GLN A 620 6.40 38.15 -13.15
C GLN A 620 5.45 38.24 -14.35
N TRP A 621 4.57 39.23 -14.33
CA TRP A 621 3.56 39.42 -15.37
C TRP A 621 3.47 40.89 -15.75
N LYS A 622 3.30 41.14 -17.04
CA LYS A 622 3.15 42.48 -17.61
C LYS A 622 1.69 42.71 -18.00
N ALA A 623 1.09 43.74 -17.42
CA ALA A 623 -0.24 44.19 -17.79
C ALA A 623 -0.26 44.83 -19.18
N ALA A 624 -1.44 44.92 -19.79
CA ALA A 624 -1.63 45.60 -21.07
C ALA A 624 -1.21 47.08 -21.03
N SER A 625 -1.31 47.73 -19.87
CA SER A 625 -0.81 49.10 -19.63
C SER A 625 0.73 49.23 -19.66
N GLY A 626 1.46 48.12 -19.70
CA GLY A 626 2.90 48.07 -19.64
C GLY A 626 3.49 47.96 -18.24
N ARG A 627 2.66 48.03 -17.18
CA ARG A 627 3.10 47.88 -15.79
C ARG A 627 3.41 46.42 -15.44
N TRP A 628 4.42 46.22 -14.61
CA TRP A 628 4.87 44.90 -14.16
C TRP A 628 4.35 44.60 -12.75
N TYR A 629 4.02 43.32 -12.55
CA TYR A 629 3.52 42.77 -11.30
C TYR A 629 4.22 41.46 -10.99
N VAL A 630 4.45 41.22 -9.70
CA VAL A 630 4.66 39.87 -9.18
C VAL A 630 3.30 39.30 -8.84
N LEU A 631 2.94 38.21 -9.50
CA LEU A 631 1.76 37.41 -9.21
C LEU A 631 2.18 36.19 -8.40
N ALA A 632 1.36 35.79 -7.44
CA ALA A 632 1.52 34.51 -6.76
C ALA A 632 0.17 33.88 -6.47
N ALA A 633 0.15 32.55 -6.47
CA ALA A 633 -1.03 31.79 -6.11
C ALA A 633 -0.66 30.55 -5.30
N GLY A 634 -1.49 30.26 -4.31
CA GLY A 634 -1.40 29.13 -3.43
C GLY A 634 -2.58 28.18 -3.61
N SER A 635 -2.36 26.89 -3.31
CA SER A 635 -3.44 25.90 -3.21
C SER A 635 -4.49 26.30 -2.17
N ARG A 636 -5.67 25.65 -2.18
CA ARG A 636 -6.80 26.00 -1.31
C ARG A 636 -6.46 26.23 0.17
N ALA A 637 -5.50 25.51 0.74
CA ALA A 637 -5.15 25.63 2.15
C ALA A 637 -4.44 26.94 2.51
N VAL A 638 -3.94 27.67 1.51
CA VAL A 638 -3.30 28.97 1.69
C VAL A 638 -4.34 30.04 2.04
N ASP A 639 -4.11 30.73 3.15
CA ASP A 639 -4.95 31.83 3.65
C ASP A 639 -4.24 33.18 3.67
N ARG A 640 -2.91 33.20 3.47
CA ARG A 640 -2.13 34.42 3.38
C ARG A 640 -0.92 34.18 2.50
N ILE A 641 -0.59 35.15 1.65
CA ILE A 641 0.65 35.17 0.86
C ILE A 641 1.40 36.46 1.15
N GLU A 642 2.72 36.34 1.31
CA GLU A 642 3.63 37.43 1.58
C GLU A 642 4.78 37.44 0.57
N ALA A 643 5.01 38.62 -0.01
CA ALA A 643 6.17 38.95 -0.83
C ALA A 643 7.15 39.79 -0.02
N THR A 644 8.41 39.37 -0.02
CA THR A 644 9.52 40.08 0.61
C THR A 644 10.71 40.22 -0.34
N GLY A 645 11.66 41.10 -0.04
CA GLY A 645 12.81 41.39 -0.88
C GLY A 645 12.77 42.82 -1.40
N GLN A 646 13.01 43.01 -2.70
CA GLN A 646 12.97 44.33 -3.35
C GLN A 646 11.57 44.93 -3.42
N VAL A 647 10.56 44.07 -3.33
CA VAL A 647 9.14 44.45 -3.25
C VAL A 647 8.56 43.79 -2.01
N ARG A 648 7.71 44.54 -1.31
CA ARG A 648 6.97 44.04 -0.14
C ARG A 648 5.49 44.12 -0.41
N GLY A 649 4.76 43.10 0.01
CA GLY A 649 3.31 43.10 -0.05
C GLY A 649 2.73 41.85 0.59
N THR A 650 1.53 41.98 1.12
CA THR A 650 0.78 40.91 1.77
C THR A 650 -0.62 40.89 1.20
N ALA A 651 -1.18 39.70 1.03
CA ALA A 651 -2.58 39.52 0.69
C ALA A 651 -3.17 38.41 1.53
N ASP A 652 -4.36 38.67 2.05
CA ASP A 652 -5.20 37.63 2.64
C ASP A 652 -5.84 36.82 1.50
N GLY A 653 -5.86 35.51 1.68
CA GLY A 653 -6.34 34.52 0.72
C GLY A 653 -5.24 33.87 -0.12
N PRO A 654 -5.66 33.09 -1.15
CA PRO A 654 -4.77 32.22 -1.91
C PRO A 654 -4.07 32.91 -3.09
N THR A 655 -4.20 34.23 -3.26
CA THR A 655 -3.59 34.95 -4.39
C THR A 655 -3.02 36.29 -3.97
N LEU A 656 -1.88 36.65 -4.56
CA LEU A 656 -1.20 37.94 -4.36
C LEU A 656 -0.88 38.55 -5.73
N ALA A 657 -1.05 39.87 -5.83
CA ALA A 657 -0.51 40.66 -6.93
C ALA A 657 0.08 41.96 -6.39
N VAL A 658 1.38 42.18 -6.62
CA VAL A 658 2.07 43.39 -6.16
C VAL A 658 2.80 44.02 -7.33
N ARG A 659 2.68 45.34 -7.49
CA ARG A 659 3.42 46.08 -8.51
C ARG A 659 4.92 45.95 -8.25
N ALA A 660 5.68 45.67 -9.30
CA ALA A 660 7.12 45.42 -9.20
C ALA A 660 7.85 45.96 -10.44
N PRO A 661 9.14 46.31 -10.35
CA PRO A 661 10.02 46.40 -11.51
C PRO A 661 10.06 45.07 -12.29
N ARG A 662 10.41 45.12 -13.59
CA ARG A 662 10.41 43.95 -14.49
C ARG A 662 11.12 42.74 -13.88
N ASP A 663 12.32 42.93 -13.32
CA ASP A 663 13.18 41.83 -12.86
C ASP A 663 13.34 41.82 -11.32
N ALA A 664 12.28 42.18 -10.60
CA ALA A 664 12.33 42.26 -9.15
C ALA A 664 12.62 40.89 -8.50
N SER A 665 13.64 40.83 -7.65
CA SER A 665 13.93 39.66 -6.82
C SER A 665 13.02 39.64 -5.60
N VAL A 666 12.11 38.66 -5.58
CA VAL A 666 11.08 38.51 -4.55
C VAL A 666 11.10 37.10 -3.97
N ARG A 667 11.02 37.01 -2.66
CA ARG A 667 10.77 35.77 -1.94
C ARG A 667 9.29 35.71 -1.56
N LEU A 668 8.65 34.64 -1.98
CA LEU A 668 7.24 34.37 -1.73
C LEU A 668 7.09 33.28 -0.66
N THR A 669 6.32 33.58 0.36
CA THR A 669 5.94 32.65 1.43
C THR A 669 4.43 32.71 1.65
N ALA A 670 3.84 31.60 2.11
CA ALA A 670 2.43 31.53 2.42
C ALA A 670 2.18 30.92 3.80
N GLY A 671 1.14 31.39 4.46
CA GLY A 671 0.52 30.76 5.62
C GLY A 671 -0.53 29.74 5.19
N LEU A 672 -0.78 28.74 6.04
CA LEU A 672 -1.82 27.74 5.86
C LEU A 672 -2.89 27.87 6.95
N ARG A 673 -4.16 27.62 6.58
CA ARG A 673 -5.31 27.66 7.50
C ARG A 673 -5.17 26.77 8.73
N GLU A 674 -4.55 25.61 8.56
CA GLU A 674 -4.34 24.62 9.64
C GLU A 674 -3.03 24.88 10.41
N GLY A 675 -2.35 25.99 10.14
CA GLY A 675 -1.04 26.33 10.67
C GLY A 675 0.10 25.85 9.79
N GLY A 676 1.27 26.47 9.97
CA GLY A 676 2.47 26.23 9.17
C GLY A 676 2.67 27.24 8.05
N THR A 677 3.84 27.15 7.41
CA THR A 677 4.22 28.03 6.29
C THR A 677 4.82 27.21 5.16
N LEU A 678 4.68 27.70 3.94
CA LEU A 678 5.36 27.14 2.76
C LEU A 678 6.06 28.25 1.96
N SER A 679 7.15 27.89 1.30
CA SER A 679 7.85 28.76 0.35
C SER A 679 7.41 28.45 -1.07
N ALA A 680 7.47 29.45 -1.95
CA ALA A 680 7.15 29.24 -3.35
C ALA A 680 8.11 28.25 -4.01
N VAL A 681 7.55 27.37 -4.83
CA VAL A 681 8.31 26.50 -5.72
C VAL A 681 9.01 27.39 -6.74
N ARG A 682 10.29 27.12 -7.01
CA ARG A 682 11.07 27.82 -8.04
C ARG A 682 11.47 26.82 -9.13
#